data_AF-A0A7R9A9W5-F1
#
_entry.id   AF-A0A7R9A9W5-F1
#
_cell.length_a   1.000
_cell.length_b   1.000
_cell.length_c   1.000
_cell.angle_alpha   90.00
_cell.angle_beta   90.00
_cell.angle_gamma   90.00
#
_symmetry.space_group_name_H-M   'P 1'
#
loop_
_entity.id
_entity.type
_entity.pdbx_description
1 polymer ?
#
loop_
_entity_poly.entity_id
_entity_poly.type
_entity_poly.pdbx_seq_one_letter_code
_entity_poly.pdbx_strand_id
1 'polypeptide(L)'
;MGSIYGIASLPAFKSDSLEELHGAFHSIRELTFDTWATPKLRIFKLYYCKIEAVRIYKSNSLEEIEELRLSNNIIWNMEFDRRAFPKLRKLWLDQNALTSDPAFKSDTLEELYLYNNRITNLEFDRWEISKLRILWLQNNQLTSLPAFKCDGLEELYFDGNDITRVEFERWETPNLRILSLKSNALTSLPAFKSDSLENLNFDGNKITNVEFGKWATPKLKKLELQNNMLTSIPAFNSDSLSEGFPFKSKESNGPWAHTIVDLKKNRIAKIDGRSLHGILKDLSHGDGFLRLDDNPILCDCVLSGLTFSPESFKKAGETGCGLPPRIKYGRFHVLPCSNDEQSSKNGTECIKDGRYLIGSKVNYKCRKFYTLRGPRIRTCGENGEWTGPDPLCEPECGRIKNPVASAQRLVRGGKVAARGAWPWQAGIYDDHSEVKDIICGGVLIGRQWVLTAAHCVVEGEDTIAVRDVNDFLVYLGKHHRNTSLDDEFVQKLKVTQIIVHDQYTGFESDIALMKLHDSANITKWVQLICLPFDDELSDQILDGVQVKGGPHRGYVTGWGIDASNRGTDVLTQVQLAVITKEECRNKISEITAAHPDSISRNTFCAGEQNYSSSFVEEQAKEYRTVCKGDSGSPMVFASLSLLKSQWVVEGIVSHIYERPGQNCSNYEPGQYGVFTRVNK
;
A
#
# COMPACT_ATOMS: atom_id res chain seq x y z
N MET A 1 -10.90 6.47 34.15
CA MET A 1 -9.56 6.89 33.67
C MET A 1 -9.35 8.36 33.99
N GLY A 2 -8.36 8.69 34.84
CA GLY A 2 -7.90 10.08 35.01
C GLY A 2 -6.96 10.45 33.85
N SER A 3 -7.11 11.66 33.31
CA SER A 3 -6.14 12.21 32.35
C SER A 3 -4.83 12.48 33.08
N ILE A 4 -3.73 11.86 32.66
CA ILE A 4 -2.39 12.27 33.10
C ILE A 4 -1.75 13.02 31.94
N TYR A 5 -1.83 14.35 31.99
CA TYR A 5 -1.03 15.21 31.13
C TYR A 5 0.38 15.29 31.73
N GLY A 6 1.41 15.06 30.91
CA GLY A 6 2.80 15.42 31.25
C GLY A 6 3.71 14.31 31.75
N ILE A 7 3.40 13.01 31.56
CA ILE A 7 4.37 11.96 31.88
C ILE A 7 5.31 11.72 30.69
N ALA A 8 6.62 11.84 30.92
CA ALA A 8 7.66 11.56 29.92
C ALA A 8 7.84 10.05 29.64
N SER A 9 7.30 9.20 30.52
CA SER A 9 7.39 7.73 30.50
C SER A 9 6.03 7.06 30.70
N LEU A 10 5.91 5.78 30.35
CA LEU A 10 4.71 5.00 30.69
C LEU A 10 4.57 4.87 32.22
N PRO A 11 3.38 5.10 32.78
CA PRO A 11 3.15 4.86 34.20
C PRO A 11 3.33 3.37 34.53
N ALA A 12 3.67 3.10 35.79
CA ALA A 12 3.77 1.74 36.30
C ALA A 12 2.45 0.99 36.03
N PHE A 13 2.56 -0.21 35.46
CA PHE A 13 1.41 -1.00 35.02
C PHE A 13 1.54 -2.44 35.53
N LYS A 14 0.49 -2.95 36.15
CA LYS A 14 0.45 -4.30 36.74
C LYS A 14 -0.80 -5.04 36.28
N SER A 15 -0.62 -6.21 35.68
CA SER A 15 -1.70 -7.12 35.31
C SER A 15 -1.21 -8.56 35.20
N ASP A 16 -1.82 -9.47 35.96
CA ASP A 16 -1.44 -10.89 36.00
C ASP A 16 -2.08 -11.72 34.87
N SER A 17 -2.99 -11.12 34.08
CA SER A 17 -3.72 -11.79 32.99
C SER A 17 -3.50 -11.17 31.61
N LEU A 18 -2.79 -10.05 31.51
CA LEU A 18 -2.61 -9.36 30.23
C LEU A 18 -1.63 -10.13 29.35
N GLU A 19 -2.11 -10.63 28.22
CA GLU A 19 -1.31 -11.36 27.22
C GLU A 19 -0.89 -10.50 26.03
N GLU A 20 -1.68 -9.47 25.71
CA GLU A 20 -1.41 -8.55 24.60
C GLU A 20 -1.65 -7.11 25.05
N LEU A 21 -0.73 -6.21 24.70
CA LEU A 21 -0.89 -4.78 24.91
C LEU A 21 -0.62 -4.02 23.63
N HIS A 22 -1.62 -3.28 23.18
CA HIS A 22 -1.50 -2.44 22.00
C HIS A 22 -1.93 -1.00 22.31
N GLY A 23 -1.30 0.00 21.70
CA GLY A 23 -1.72 1.40 21.86
C GLY A 23 -0.93 2.44 21.08
N ALA A 24 -1.59 3.58 20.83
CA ALA A 24 -1.02 4.78 20.20
C ALA A 24 -1.08 5.98 21.17
N PHE A 25 -0.11 6.07 22.07
CA PHE A 25 -0.06 7.12 23.09
C PHE A 25 0.71 8.34 22.61
N HIS A 26 0.01 9.45 22.40
CA HIS A 26 0.56 10.65 21.76
C HIS A 26 1.51 11.49 22.63
N SER A 27 1.84 11.03 23.85
CA SER A 27 2.62 11.79 24.84
C SER A 27 3.82 11.04 25.41
N ILE A 28 4.08 9.79 24.98
CA ILE A 28 5.24 9.03 25.45
C ILE A 28 6.45 9.41 24.62
N ARG A 29 7.43 10.06 25.23
CA ARG A 29 8.74 10.30 24.58
C ARG A 29 9.73 9.19 24.86
N GLU A 30 9.61 8.54 26.02
CA GLU A 30 10.53 7.50 26.46
C GLU A 30 9.78 6.27 26.95
N LEU A 31 10.17 5.10 26.43
CA LEU A 31 9.60 3.81 26.83
C LEU A 31 10.53 3.15 27.86
N THR A 32 10.04 2.96 29.09
CA THR A 32 10.73 2.23 30.16
C THR A 32 9.85 1.11 30.71
N PHE A 33 10.46 -0.04 31.02
CA PHE A 33 9.75 -1.24 31.50
C PHE A 33 10.09 -1.65 32.94
N ASP A 34 10.94 -0.85 33.62
CA ASP A 34 11.48 -1.19 34.94
C ASP A 34 10.40 -1.22 36.04
N THR A 35 9.23 -0.63 35.79
CA THR A 35 8.12 -0.51 36.75
C THR A 35 6.91 -1.39 36.39
N TRP A 36 7.04 -2.25 35.38
CA TRP A 36 5.95 -3.08 34.89
C TRP A 36 5.93 -4.44 35.58
N ALA A 37 4.73 -4.97 35.81
CA ALA A 37 4.47 -6.31 36.35
C ALA A 37 3.40 -7.01 35.50
N THR A 38 3.82 -7.57 34.36
CA THR A 38 2.94 -8.21 33.37
C THR A 38 3.51 -9.57 32.94
N PRO A 39 3.42 -10.60 33.80
CA PRO A 39 4.14 -11.87 33.62
C PRO A 39 3.60 -12.75 32.50
N LYS A 40 2.49 -12.39 31.85
CA LYS A 40 1.90 -13.15 30.72
C LYS A 40 1.96 -12.41 29.38
N LEU A 41 2.54 -11.21 29.36
CA LEU A 41 2.52 -10.36 28.18
C LEU A 41 3.41 -10.94 27.08
N ARG A 42 2.79 -11.41 26.00
CA ARG A 42 3.44 -12.04 24.85
C ARG A 42 3.57 -11.10 23.67
N ILE A 43 2.61 -10.19 23.49
CA ILE A 43 2.59 -9.26 22.36
C ILE A 43 2.53 -7.83 22.87
N PHE A 44 3.49 -7.00 22.47
CA PHE A 44 3.54 -5.59 22.83
C PHE A 44 3.67 -4.74 21.57
N LYS A 45 2.70 -3.85 21.33
CA LYS A 45 2.65 -3.00 20.13
C LYS A 45 2.43 -1.54 20.49
N LEU A 46 3.37 -0.67 20.14
CA LEU A 46 3.23 0.78 20.25
C LEU A 46 3.61 1.46 18.92
N TYR A 47 2.65 2.11 18.28
CA TYR A 47 2.81 2.78 16.99
C TYR A 47 2.32 4.22 17.09
N TYR A 48 2.90 5.13 16.31
CA TYR A 48 2.57 6.57 16.30
C TYR A 48 2.62 7.28 17.67
N CYS A 49 3.39 6.75 18.62
CA CYS A 49 3.49 7.30 19.97
C CYS A 49 4.48 8.48 20.08
N LYS A 50 5.26 8.74 19.01
CA LYS A 50 6.40 9.68 19.02
C LYS A 50 7.47 9.31 20.06
N ILE A 51 7.66 8.02 20.30
CA ILE A 51 8.73 7.54 21.17
C ILE A 51 10.07 7.91 20.53
N GLU A 52 10.91 8.62 21.27
CA GLU A 52 12.25 9.06 20.87
C GLU A 52 13.33 8.07 21.34
N ALA A 53 13.12 7.45 22.51
CA ALA A 53 14.06 6.51 23.11
C ALA A 53 13.36 5.32 23.79
N VAL A 54 14.01 4.16 23.72
CA VAL A 54 13.61 2.95 24.46
C VAL A 54 14.71 2.59 25.44
N ARG A 55 14.39 2.48 26.74
CA ARG A 55 15.35 2.10 27.78
C ARG A 55 14.88 0.93 28.62
N ILE A 56 15.73 -0.08 28.77
CA ILE A 56 15.39 -1.33 29.50
C ILE A 56 16.60 -1.77 30.31
N TYR A 57 16.56 -1.59 31.62
CA TYR A 57 17.72 -1.87 32.48
C TYR A 57 17.60 -3.19 33.24
N LYS A 58 16.38 -3.65 33.54
CA LYS A 58 16.07 -5.02 34.01
C LYS A 58 14.55 -5.16 34.17
N SER A 59 13.91 -6.17 33.56
CA SER A 59 12.48 -6.41 33.82
C SER A 59 12.07 -7.87 33.61
N ASN A 60 11.54 -8.49 34.67
CA ASN A 60 10.95 -9.83 34.61
C ASN A 60 9.62 -9.83 33.82
N SER A 61 9.09 -8.66 33.47
CA SER A 61 7.82 -8.51 32.74
C SER A 61 7.95 -8.63 31.23
N LEU A 62 9.17 -8.82 30.73
CA LEU A 62 9.48 -8.95 29.30
C LEU A 62 9.89 -10.38 28.91
N GLU A 63 9.96 -11.29 29.87
CA GLU A 63 10.40 -12.69 29.67
C GLU A 63 9.49 -13.47 28.71
N GLU A 64 8.20 -13.13 28.68
CA GLU A 64 7.20 -13.79 27.84
C GLU A 64 6.99 -13.14 26.47
N ILE A 65 7.60 -11.98 26.19
CA ILE A 65 7.35 -11.26 24.93
C ILE A 65 7.92 -12.05 23.75
N GLU A 66 7.02 -12.43 22.85
CA GLU A 66 7.29 -13.12 21.58
C GLU A 66 7.27 -12.14 20.39
N GLU A 67 6.43 -11.10 20.45
CA GLU A 67 6.32 -10.08 19.40
C GLU A 67 6.41 -8.67 20.00
N LEU A 68 7.39 -7.89 19.54
CA LEU A 68 7.56 -6.49 19.90
C LEU A 68 7.43 -5.61 18.65
N ARG A 69 6.42 -4.74 18.61
CA ARG A 69 6.22 -3.78 17.51
C ARG A 69 6.34 -2.35 18.01
N LEU A 70 7.33 -1.64 17.47
CA LEU A 70 7.60 -0.24 17.77
C LEU A 70 7.68 0.61 16.48
N SER A 71 7.05 0.13 15.40
CA SER A 71 7.03 0.79 14.11
C SER A 71 6.39 2.18 14.17
N ASN A 72 6.77 3.05 13.23
CA ASN A 72 6.16 4.39 13.09
C ASN A 72 6.30 5.28 14.34
N ASN A 73 7.46 5.25 14.99
CA ASN A 73 7.81 6.20 16.04
C ASN A 73 8.92 7.16 15.54
N ILE A 74 9.64 7.80 16.46
CA ILE A 74 10.82 8.62 16.14
C ILE A 74 12.03 8.12 16.92
N ILE A 75 12.11 6.79 17.09
CA ILE A 75 13.12 6.15 17.92
C ILE A 75 14.46 6.34 17.22
N TRP A 76 15.35 7.07 17.86
CA TRP A 76 16.72 7.28 17.38
C TRP A 76 17.75 6.64 18.33
N ASN A 77 17.35 6.35 19.57
CA ASN A 77 18.19 5.70 20.57
C ASN A 77 17.47 4.50 21.20
N MET A 78 18.18 3.38 21.34
CA MET A 78 17.70 2.22 22.09
C MET A 78 18.80 1.71 23.02
N GLU A 79 18.54 1.76 24.31
CA GLU A 79 19.43 1.32 25.38
C GLU A 79 18.75 0.20 26.18
N PHE A 80 18.97 -1.06 25.81
CA PHE A 80 18.37 -2.18 26.54
C PHE A 80 19.41 -3.22 26.93
N ASP A 81 19.16 -3.90 28.05
CA ASP A 81 19.80 -5.17 28.35
C ASP A 81 19.54 -6.11 27.17
N ARG A 82 20.60 -6.52 26.49
CA ARG A 82 20.53 -7.30 25.25
C ARG A 82 19.83 -8.64 25.45
N ARG A 83 19.66 -9.13 26.70
CA ARG A 83 18.90 -10.35 27.04
C ARG A 83 17.48 -10.09 27.54
N ALA A 84 16.98 -8.85 27.47
CA ALA A 84 15.68 -8.47 28.01
C ALA A 84 14.48 -9.23 27.40
N PHE A 85 14.65 -9.82 26.21
CA PHE A 85 13.57 -10.51 25.52
C PHE A 85 13.96 -11.95 25.11
N PRO A 86 13.99 -12.90 26.06
CA PRO A 86 14.48 -14.26 25.81
C PRO A 86 13.60 -15.08 24.84
N LYS A 87 12.30 -14.75 24.74
CA LYS A 87 11.33 -15.44 23.86
C LYS A 87 10.98 -14.69 22.57
N LEU A 88 11.66 -13.57 22.29
CA LEU A 88 11.30 -12.69 21.17
C LEU A 88 11.56 -13.37 19.84
N ARG A 89 10.49 -13.61 19.08
CA ARG A 89 10.53 -14.19 17.74
C ARG A 89 10.47 -13.14 16.64
N LYS A 90 9.76 -12.03 16.87
CA LYS A 90 9.60 -10.99 15.84
C LYS A 90 9.73 -9.60 16.43
N LEU A 91 10.52 -8.77 15.75
CA LEU A 91 10.80 -7.40 16.16
C LEU A 91 10.60 -6.43 15.01
N TRP A 92 9.70 -5.47 15.21
CA TRP A 92 9.46 -4.38 14.27
C TRP A 92 9.93 -3.04 14.81
N LEU A 93 10.89 -2.47 14.10
CA LEU A 93 11.50 -1.17 14.37
C LEU A 93 11.52 -0.30 13.10
N ASP A 94 10.75 -0.67 12.09
CA ASP A 94 10.64 0.06 10.84
C ASP A 94 10.01 1.44 11.02
N GLN A 95 10.27 2.34 10.07
CA GLN A 95 9.72 3.70 10.08
C GLN A 95 10.05 4.46 11.39
N ASN A 96 11.32 4.41 11.79
CA ASN A 96 11.86 5.13 12.93
C ASN A 96 13.00 6.07 12.49
N ALA A 97 13.81 6.54 13.43
CA ALA A 97 14.94 7.43 13.18
C ALA A 97 16.29 6.80 13.59
N LEU A 98 16.39 5.47 13.62
CA LEU A 98 17.59 4.75 14.04
C LEU A 98 18.74 5.05 13.09
N THR A 99 19.89 5.45 13.62
CA THR A 99 21.12 5.72 12.85
C THR A 99 22.12 4.56 12.85
N SER A 100 21.96 3.64 13.80
CA SER A 100 22.78 2.43 13.94
C SER A 100 21.89 1.27 14.40
N ASP A 101 22.36 0.05 14.20
CA ASP A 101 21.71 -1.11 14.83
C ASP A 101 22.00 -1.16 16.34
N PRO A 102 21.12 -1.77 17.15
CA PRO A 102 21.30 -1.89 18.60
C PRO A 102 22.10 -3.15 19.03
N ALA A 103 22.74 -3.86 18.11
CA ALA A 103 23.48 -5.11 18.36
C ALA A 103 22.71 -6.17 19.16
N PHE A 104 21.64 -6.69 18.56
CA PHE A 104 20.71 -7.64 19.17
C PHE A 104 21.38 -8.94 19.64
N LYS A 105 20.99 -9.43 20.81
CA LYS A 105 21.32 -10.77 21.30
C LYS A 105 20.04 -11.54 21.58
N SER A 106 19.66 -12.45 20.70
CA SER A 106 18.47 -13.27 20.87
C SER A 106 18.64 -14.61 20.17
N ASP A 107 18.56 -15.68 20.96
CA ASP A 107 18.60 -17.05 20.44
C ASP A 107 17.26 -17.50 19.84
N THR A 108 16.23 -16.65 19.85
CA THR A 108 14.86 -16.96 19.42
C THR A 108 14.33 -16.07 18.29
N LEU A 109 15.01 -14.96 17.98
CA LEU A 109 14.56 -14.01 16.97
C LEU A 109 14.60 -14.60 15.56
N GLU A 110 13.44 -14.68 14.92
CA GLU A 110 13.22 -15.24 13.58
C GLU A 110 13.07 -14.14 12.52
N GLU A 111 12.43 -13.02 12.86
CA GLU A 111 12.16 -11.93 11.91
C GLU A 111 12.51 -10.56 12.50
N LEU A 112 13.28 -9.78 11.74
CA LEU A 112 13.71 -8.44 12.13
C LEU A 112 13.42 -7.42 11.03
N TYR A 113 12.62 -6.41 11.38
CA TYR A 113 12.19 -5.35 10.48
C TYR A 113 12.80 -4.00 10.87
N LEU A 114 13.71 -3.50 10.02
CA LEU A 114 14.47 -2.26 10.23
C LEU A 114 14.35 -1.29 9.03
N TYR A 115 13.46 -1.55 8.09
CA TYR A 115 13.30 -0.73 6.89
C TYR A 115 12.79 0.69 7.20
N ASN A 116 13.05 1.65 6.30
CA ASN A 116 12.71 3.07 6.48
C ASN A 116 13.28 3.68 7.78
N ASN A 117 14.57 3.47 8.04
CA ASN A 117 15.32 4.12 9.11
C ASN A 117 16.43 5.01 8.52
N ARG A 118 17.44 5.37 9.31
CA ARG A 118 18.63 6.14 8.89
C ARG A 118 19.92 5.38 9.17
N ILE A 119 19.86 4.04 9.17
CA ILE A 119 20.98 3.19 9.58
C ILE A 119 22.11 3.34 8.57
N THR A 120 23.28 3.75 9.03
CA THR A 120 24.47 3.97 8.17
C THR A 120 25.42 2.78 8.11
N ASN A 121 25.37 1.91 9.13
CA ASN A 121 26.24 0.76 9.27
C ASN A 121 25.55 -0.36 10.07
N LEU A 122 25.98 -1.60 9.85
CA LEU A 122 25.57 -2.77 10.62
C LEU A 122 26.79 -3.39 11.30
N GLU A 123 26.78 -3.46 12.63
CA GLU A 123 27.80 -4.14 13.42
C GLU A 123 27.41 -5.61 13.66
N PHE A 124 27.16 -6.35 12.57
CA PHE A 124 26.62 -7.72 12.63
C PHE A 124 27.48 -8.69 13.46
N ASP A 125 28.81 -8.49 13.53
CA ASP A 125 29.69 -9.31 14.38
C ASP A 125 29.35 -9.23 15.88
N ARG A 126 28.60 -8.20 16.30
CA ARG A 126 28.13 -8.04 17.69
C ARG A 126 26.76 -8.69 17.93
N TRP A 127 26.15 -9.24 16.89
CA TRP A 127 24.84 -9.86 16.96
C TRP A 127 24.98 -11.32 17.39
N GLU A 128 24.11 -11.76 18.30
CA GLU A 128 24.00 -13.16 18.72
C GLU A 128 22.58 -13.63 18.34
N ILE A 129 22.33 -13.86 17.05
CA ILE A 129 20.98 -14.20 16.51
C ILE A 129 20.96 -15.43 15.59
N SER A 130 21.14 -16.61 16.17
CA SER A 130 21.30 -17.86 15.43
C SER A 130 20.04 -18.34 14.68
N LYS A 131 18.85 -17.83 15.05
CA LYS A 131 17.56 -18.25 14.49
C LYS A 131 16.97 -17.29 13.45
N LEU A 132 17.66 -16.19 13.14
CA LEU A 132 17.11 -15.19 12.23
C LEU A 132 16.92 -15.79 10.83
N ARG A 133 15.69 -15.72 10.32
CA ARG A 133 15.29 -16.19 8.99
C ARG A 133 15.12 -15.04 8.01
N ILE A 134 14.57 -13.92 8.46
CA ILE A 134 14.18 -12.81 7.59
C ILE A 134 14.70 -11.48 8.15
N LEU A 135 15.39 -10.71 7.30
CA LEU A 135 15.90 -9.38 7.62
C LEU A 135 15.49 -8.33 6.58
N TRP A 136 14.73 -7.32 7.03
CA TRP A 136 14.29 -6.19 6.20
C TRP A 136 15.06 -4.92 6.56
N LEU A 137 15.86 -4.41 5.62
CA LEU A 137 16.72 -3.24 5.79
C LEU A 137 16.57 -2.20 4.66
N GLN A 138 15.46 -2.26 3.92
CA GLN A 138 15.23 -1.35 2.81
C GLN A 138 15.15 0.12 3.24
N ASN A 139 15.50 1.04 2.34
CA ASN A 139 15.42 2.49 2.54
C ASN A 139 16.13 2.94 3.84
N ASN A 140 17.40 2.52 3.97
CA ASN A 140 18.33 3.01 4.98
C ASN A 140 19.46 3.81 4.29
N GLN A 141 20.58 4.04 4.97
CA GLN A 141 21.73 4.80 4.47
C GLN A 141 22.99 3.94 4.43
N LEU A 142 22.84 2.62 4.24
CA LEU A 142 23.96 1.68 4.21
C LEU A 142 24.80 1.89 2.95
N THR A 143 26.12 1.98 3.11
CA THR A 143 27.07 2.11 1.99
C THR A 143 27.87 0.82 1.72
N SER A 144 27.86 -0.10 2.68
CA SER A 144 28.47 -1.42 2.63
C SER A 144 27.68 -2.41 3.50
N LEU A 145 27.94 -3.70 3.31
CA LEU A 145 27.37 -4.79 4.10
C LEU A 145 28.45 -5.52 4.90
N PRO A 146 28.15 -5.98 6.13
CA PRO A 146 29.03 -6.85 6.88
C PRO A 146 29.02 -8.27 6.31
N ALA A 147 29.88 -9.13 6.86
CA ALA A 147 29.79 -10.57 6.63
C ALA A 147 28.64 -11.15 7.47
N PHE A 148 27.64 -11.74 6.81
CA PHE A 148 26.57 -12.44 7.51
C PHE A 148 27.00 -13.86 7.80
N LYS A 149 26.97 -14.25 9.07
CA LYS A 149 27.25 -15.61 9.55
C LYS A 149 26.05 -16.13 10.34
N CYS A 150 25.05 -16.62 9.63
CA CYS A 150 23.78 -17.03 10.22
C CYS A 150 23.17 -18.16 9.40
N ASP A 151 23.17 -19.37 9.95
CA ASP A 151 22.68 -20.57 9.26
C ASP A 151 21.18 -20.49 8.97
N GLY A 152 20.39 -19.88 9.84
CA GLY A 152 18.94 -19.78 9.70
C GLY A 152 18.45 -18.81 8.62
N LEU A 153 19.34 -17.98 8.07
CA LEU A 153 18.95 -16.84 7.24
C LEU A 153 18.46 -17.29 5.86
N GLU A 154 17.20 -17.00 5.55
CA GLU A 154 16.50 -17.39 4.33
C GLU A 154 16.31 -16.20 3.38
N GLU A 155 16.03 -15.01 3.91
CA GLU A 155 15.68 -13.83 3.12
C GLU A 155 16.35 -12.55 3.62
N LEU A 156 16.98 -11.82 2.69
CA LEU A 156 17.68 -10.57 2.94
C LEU A 156 17.24 -9.48 1.95
N TYR A 157 16.80 -8.34 2.48
CA TYR A 157 16.37 -7.21 1.67
C TYR A 157 17.09 -5.91 2.04
N PHE A 158 17.85 -5.35 1.10
CA PHE A 158 18.66 -4.14 1.25
C PHE A 158 18.30 -3.04 0.23
N ASP A 159 17.09 -3.08 -0.31
CA ASP A 159 16.69 -2.19 -1.41
C ASP A 159 16.72 -0.71 -1.01
N GLY A 160 17.06 0.18 -1.94
CA GLY A 160 17.01 1.63 -1.68
C GLY A 160 18.03 2.12 -0.65
N ASN A 161 19.21 1.49 -0.60
CA ASN A 161 20.37 1.96 0.16
C ASN A 161 21.43 2.56 -0.79
N ASP A 162 22.62 2.88 -0.28
CA ASP A 162 23.75 3.43 -1.04
C ASP A 162 24.90 2.41 -1.19
N ILE A 163 24.59 1.11 -1.21
CA ILE A 163 25.59 0.03 -1.18
C ILE A 163 26.39 0.02 -2.48
N THR A 164 27.72 0.10 -2.35
CA THR A 164 28.64 0.19 -3.51
C THR A 164 29.32 -1.13 -3.86
N ARG A 165 29.42 -2.06 -2.91
CA ARG A 165 30.02 -3.39 -3.09
C ARG A 165 29.40 -4.42 -2.14
N VAL A 166 29.52 -5.69 -2.50
CA VAL A 166 29.16 -6.84 -1.64
C VAL A 166 30.34 -7.82 -1.64
N GLU A 167 30.77 -8.24 -0.46
CA GLU A 167 31.85 -9.23 -0.27
C GLU A 167 31.23 -10.58 0.10
N PHE A 168 30.44 -11.15 -0.83
CA PHE A 168 29.62 -12.34 -0.58
C PHE A 168 30.46 -13.57 -0.20
N GLU A 169 31.72 -13.63 -0.61
CA GLU A 169 32.65 -14.70 -0.28
C GLU A 169 32.96 -14.81 1.22
N ARG A 170 32.64 -13.75 2.00
CA ARG A 170 32.79 -13.74 3.47
C ARG A 170 31.54 -14.23 4.20
N TRP A 171 30.45 -14.52 3.48
CA TRP A 171 29.17 -14.86 4.08
C TRP A 171 29.08 -16.37 4.35
N GLU A 172 28.56 -16.72 5.51
CA GLU A 172 28.24 -18.08 5.93
C GLU A 172 26.71 -18.15 6.12
N THR A 173 25.99 -18.30 4.99
CA THR A 173 24.51 -18.25 4.93
C THR A 173 23.97 -19.41 4.06
N PRO A 174 24.13 -20.67 4.50
CA PRO A 174 23.84 -21.87 3.70
C PRO A 174 22.38 -21.97 3.24
N ASN A 175 21.43 -21.36 3.96
CA ASN A 175 20.01 -21.43 3.65
C ASN A 175 19.44 -20.19 2.95
N LEU A 176 20.28 -19.25 2.51
CA LEU A 176 19.82 -18.01 1.90
C LEU A 176 19.19 -18.26 0.53
N ARG A 177 17.89 -17.96 0.40
CA ARG A 177 17.09 -18.18 -0.82
C ARG A 177 16.86 -16.89 -1.60
N ILE A 178 16.65 -15.78 -0.90
CA ILE A 178 16.33 -14.49 -1.52
C ILE A 178 17.33 -13.43 -1.05
N LEU A 179 17.97 -12.76 -2.02
CA LEU A 179 18.77 -11.58 -1.77
C LEU A 179 18.35 -10.46 -2.72
N SER A 180 17.89 -9.35 -2.14
CA SER A 180 17.49 -8.15 -2.88
C SER A 180 18.39 -6.97 -2.51
N LEU A 181 19.02 -6.39 -3.52
CA LEU A 181 19.91 -5.24 -3.49
C LEU A 181 19.47 -4.19 -4.52
N LYS A 182 18.16 -4.11 -4.77
CA LYS A 182 17.58 -3.23 -5.77
C LYS A 182 17.80 -1.77 -5.40
N SER A 183 18.01 -0.91 -6.40
CA SER A 183 18.15 0.54 -6.24
C SER A 183 19.27 0.90 -5.26
N ASN A 184 20.46 0.35 -5.50
CA ASN A 184 21.69 0.65 -4.78
C ASN A 184 22.73 1.29 -5.74
N ALA A 185 24.00 1.34 -5.34
CA ALA A 185 25.08 1.95 -6.09
C ALA A 185 26.14 0.93 -6.58
N LEU A 186 25.78 -0.35 -6.72
CA LEU A 186 26.71 -1.42 -7.13
C LEU A 186 27.21 -1.17 -8.55
N THR A 187 28.53 -1.24 -8.78
CA THR A 187 29.16 -1.11 -10.10
C THR A 187 29.56 -2.45 -10.73
N SER A 188 29.67 -3.49 -9.91
CA SER A 188 29.96 -4.87 -10.27
C SER A 188 29.28 -5.82 -9.28
N LEU A 189 29.24 -7.11 -9.63
CA LEU A 189 28.72 -8.18 -8.77
C LEU A 189 29.85 -9.11 -8.31
N PRO A 190 29.81 -9.63 -7.06
CA PRO A 190 30.75 -10.63 -6.58
C PRO A 190 30.49 -12.01 -7.22
N ALA A 191 31.35 -12.97 -6.89
CA ALA A 191 31.11 -14.36 -7.24
C ALA A 191 30.12 -14.99 -6.25
N PHE A 192 28.89 -15.25 -6.69
CA PHE A 192 27.91 -15.93 -5.84
C PHE A 192 28.13 -17.44 -5.87
N LYS A 193 28.48 -18.02 -4.71
CA LYS A 193 28.58 -19.47 -4.50
C LYS A 193 27.58 -19.87 -3.41
N SER A 194 26.44 -20.43 -3.80
CA SER A 194 25.37 -20.84 -2.88
C SER A 194 24.50 -21.93 -3.50
N ASP A 195 24.25 -23.00 -2.73
CA ASP A 195 23.40 -24.12 -3.15
C ASP A 195 21.89 -23.87 -2.89
N SER A 196 21.54 -22.72 -2.32
CA SER A 196 20.18 -22.38 -1.87
C SER A 196 19.58 -21.14 -2.54
N LEU A 197 20.39 -20.24 -3.11
CA LEU A 197 19.89 -19.02 -3.73
C LEU A 197 18.94 -19.32 -4.90
N GLU A 198 17.72 -18.79 -4.80
CA GLU A 198 16.65 -18.92 -5.80
C GLU A 198 16.40 -17.59 -6.53
N ASN A 199 16.44 -16.46 -5.81
CA ASN A 199 16.07 -15.16 -6.35
C ASN A 199 17.12 -14.10 -6.01
N LEU A 200 17.64 -13.45 -7.05
CA LEU A 200 18.58 -12.35 -6.95
C LEU A 200 18.01 -11.11 -7.63
N ASN A 201 17.95 -10.00 -6.91
CA ASN A 201 17.48 -8.72 -7.43
C ASN A 201 18.55 -7.64 -7.32
N PHE A 202 19.04 -7.17 -8.46
CA PHE A 202 20.01 -6.10 -8.59
C PHE A 202 19.51 -4.96 -9.50
N ASP A 203 18.19 -4.85 -9.68
CA ASP A 203 17.58 -3.80 -10.50
C ASP A 203 18.01 -2.40 -10.05
N GLY A 204 18.20 -1.47 -10.97
CA GLY A 204 18.43 -0.06 -10.65
C GLY A 204 19.78 0.22 -9.97
N ASN A 205 20.80 -0.58 -10.27
CA ASN A 205 22.19 -0.34 -9.84
C ASN A 205 23.01 0.32 -10.96
N LYS A 206 24.34 0.33 -10.84
CA LYS A 206 25.30 0.88 -11.81
C LYS A 206 26.18 -0.22 -12.43
N ILE A 207 25.67 -1.46 -12.49
CA ILE A 207 26.46 -2.64 -12.87
C ILE A 207 26.86 -2.55 -14.34
N THR A 208 28.15 -2.65 -14.63
CA THR A 208 28.69 -2.51 -16.01
C THR A 208 29.03 -3.84 -16.67
N ASN A 209 29.28 -4.87 -15.87
CA ASN A 209 29.54 -6.23 -16.32
C ASN A 209 29.04 -7.27 -15.30
N VAL A 210 28.83 -8.50 -15.77
CA VAL A 210 28.57 -9.66 -14.89
C VAL A 210 29.45 -10.81 -15.37
N GLU A 211 30.12 -11.47 -14.43
CA GLU A 211 31.01 -12.60 -14.71
C GLU A 211 30.36 -13.92 -14.25
N PHE A 212 29.33 -14.37 -14.98
CA PHE A 212 28.58 -15.59 -14.62
C PHE A 212 29.45 -16.85 -14.51
N GLY A 213 30.58 -16.91 -15.22
CA GLY A 213 31.54 -18.02 -15.11
C GLY A 213 32.13 -18.22 -13.71
N LYS A 214 31.94 -17.27 -12.79
CA LYS A 214 32.36 -17.38 -11.38
C LYS A 214 31.24 -17.79 -10.43
N TRP A 215 30.01 -17.95 -10.92
CA TRP A 215 28.84 -18.24 -10.11
C TRP A 215 28.62 -19.75 -9.98
N ALA A 216 28.26 -20.19 -8.78
CA ALA A 216 27.81 -21.55 -8.49
C ALA A 216 26.48 -21.45 -7.71
N THR A 217 25.37 -21.35 -8.45
CA THR A 217 24.01 -21.15 -7.91
C THR A 217 22.99 -22.06 -8.62
N PRO A 218 23.02 -23.38 -8.38
CA PRO A 218 22.28 -24.36 -9.17
C PRO A 218 20.75 -24.29 -9.04
N LYS A 219 20.23 -23.56 -8.04
CA LYS A 219 18.78 -23.38 -7.80
C LYS A 219 18.23 -22.04 -8.25
N LEU A 220 19.02 -21.22 -8.93
CA LEU A 220 18.62 -19.86 -9.30
C LEU A 220 17.45 -19.90 -10.29
N LYS A 221 16.31 -19.34 -9.88
CA LYS A 221 15.08 -19.24 -10.68
C LYS A 221 14.91 -17.86 -11.29
N LYS A 222 15.41 -16.82 -10.62
CA LYS A 222 15.20 -15.44 -11.07
C LYS A 222 16.42 -14.56 -10.80
N LEU A 223 16.84 -13.85 -11.84
CA LEU A 223 17.89 -12.83 -11.78
C LEU A 223 17.37 -11.53 -12.42
N GLU A 224 17.21 -10.49 -11.61
CA GLU A 224 16.76 -9.17 -12.06
C GLU A 224 17.94 -8.21 -12.13
N LEU A 225 18.20 -7.66 -13.32
CA LEU A 225 19.31 -6.75 -13.64
C LEU A 225 18.84 -5.54 -14.46
N GLN A 226 17.56 -5.20 -14.38
CA GLN A 226 16.97 -4.10 -15.13
C GLN A 226 17.55 -2.76 -14.70
N ASN A 227 17.58 -1.78 -15.60
CA ASN A 227 18.05 -0.42 -15.28
C ASN A 227 19.49 -0.40 -14.72
N ASN A 228 20.40 -1.16 -15.34
CA ASN A 228 21.83 -1.16 -15.04
C ASN A 228 22.63 -0.54 -16.21
N MET A 229 23.96 -0.68 -16.21
CA MET A 229 24.88 -0.11 -17.20
C MET A 229 25.56 -1.18 -18.06
N LEU A 230 24.98 -2.38 -18.20
CA LEU A 230 25.56 -3.48 -18.99
C LEU A 230 25.65 -3.08 -20.47
N THR A 231 26.81 -3.25 -21.09
CA THR A 231 27.05 -2.89 -22.51
C THR A 231 27.06 -4.09 -23.46
N SER A 232 27.15 -5.30 -22.92
CA SER A 232 27.07 -6.57 -23.64
C SER A 232 26.25 -7.58 -22.86
N ILE A 233 25.75 -8.60 -23.55
CA ILE A 233 25.20 -9.78 -22.87
C ILE A 233 26.37 -10.49 -22.17
N PRO A 234 26.27 -10.78 -20.86
CA PRO A 234 27.31 -11.52 -20.15
C PRO A 234 27.56 -12.89 -20.78
N ALA A 235 28.82 -13.30 -20.92
CA ALA A 235 29.17 -14.62 -21.43
C ALA A 235 28.90 -15.70 -20.37
N PHE A 236 28.09 -16.70 -20.73
CA PHE A 236 27.85 -17.90 -19.93
C PHE A 236 28.88 -18.93 -20.42
N ASN A 237 30.09 -18.92 -19.87
CA ASN A 237 31.12 -19.88 -20.30
C ASN A 237 30.74 -21.28 -19.81
N SER A 238 30.26 -22.12 -20.73
CA SER A 238 30.19 -23.58 -20.55
C SER A 238 31.59 -24.20 -20.42
N ASP A 239 32.62 -23.54 -20.94
CA ASP A 239 33.96 -24.11 -21.10
C ASP A 239 34.82 -24.02 -19.83
N SER A 240 34.40 -23.25 -18.83
CA SER A 240 35.05 -23.21 -17.50
C SER A 240 34.65 -24.35 -16.56
N LEU A 241 33.82 -25.29 -17.02
CA LEU A 241 33.36 -26.45 -16.26
C LEU A 241 34.24 -27.71 -16.42
N SER A 242 35.36 -27.63 -17.14
CA SER A 242 36.16 -28.82 -17.52
C SER A 242 37.21 -29.30 -16.52
N GLU A 243 37.38 -28.68 -15.34
CA GLU A 243 38.25 -29.23 -14.29
C GLU A 243 37.54 -29.22 -12.93
N GLY A 244 36.73 -30.25 -12.69
CA GLY A 244 36.31 -30.61 -11.32
C GLY A 244 34.83 -30.90 -11.07
N PHE A 245 33.92 -30.64 -12.02
CA PHE A 245 32.49 -30.93 -11.82
C PHE A 245 32.09 -32.30 -12.43
N PRO A 246 31.55 -33.25 -11.64
CA PRO A 246 31.16 -34.55 -12.14
C PRO A 246 29.73 -34.48 -12.70
N PHE A 247 29.57 -34.14 -13.97
CA PHE A 247 28.33 -34.47 -14.71
C PHE A 247 28.66 -35.35 -15.92
N LYS A 248 28.59 -36.67 -15.69
CA LYS A 248 28.43 -37.68 -16.75
C LYS A 248 26.96 -38.07 -16.83
N SER A 249 26.17 -37.36 -17.62
CA SER A 249 25.00 -37.95 -18.29
C SER A 249 24.62 -37.10 -19.50
N LYS A 250 24.13 -37.75 -20.56
CA LYS A 250 23.71 -37.16 -21.84
C LYS A 250 22.41 -36.32 -21.76
N GLU A 251 22.00 -35.87 -20.56
CA GLU A 251 20.71 -35.20 -20.31
C GLU A 251 20.81 -34.04 -19.29
N SER A 252 21.98 -33.42 -19.10
CA SER A 252 22.11 -32.31 -18.13
C SER A 252 21.78 -30.96 -18.76
N ASN A 253 20.56 -30.47 -18.53
CA ASN A 253 20.20 -29.06 -18.70
C ASN A 253 21.21 -28.18 -17.94
N GLY A 254 21.75 -27.14 -18.60
CA GLY A 254 22.69 -26.22 -17.98
C GLY A 254 22.10 -25.51 -16.75
N PRO A 255 22.93 -24.90 -15.88
CA PRO A 255 22.50 -24.32 -14.60
C PRO A 255 21.48 -23.18 -14.72
N TRP A 256 21.22 -22.69 -15.94
CA TRP A 256 20.32 -21.58 -16.24
C TRP A 256 19.04 -21.97 -17.00
N ALA A 257 18.83 -23.26 -17.27
CA ALA A 257 17.76 -23.73 -18.15
C ALA A 257 16.34 -23.36 -17.71
N HIS A 258 16.13 -23.09 -16.42
CA HIS A 258 14.84 -22.69 -15.83
C HIS A 258 14.89 -21.31 -15.18
N THR A 259 15.89 -20.49 -15.50
CA THR A 259 16.11 -19.18 -14.89
C THR A 259 15.55 -18.07 -15.76
N ILE A 260 14.81 -17.14 -15.15
CA ILE A 260 14.41 -15.88 -15.79
C ILE A 260 15.51 -14.85 -15.54
N VAL A 261 16.12 -14.36 -16.63
CA VAL A 261 17.13 -13.30 -16.58
C VAL A 261 16.57 -12.04 -17.22
N ASP A 262 16.38 -10.99 -16.43
CA ASP A 262 15.79 -9.73 -16.88
C ASP A 262 16.87 -8.66 -17.04
N LEU A 263 17.26 -8.36 -18.29
CA LEU A 263 18.28 -7.37 -18.65
C LEU A 263 17.67 -6.12 -19.28
N LYS A 264 16.37 -5.86 -19.10
CA LYS A 264 15.71 -4.69 -19.70
C LYS A 264 16.38 -3.37 -19.30
N LYS A 265 16.28 -2.36 -20.15
CA LYS A 265 16.74 -0.99 -19.84
C LYS A 265 18.23 -0.93 -19.44
N ASN A 266 19.07 -1.72 -20.10
CA ASN A 266 20.54 -1.64 -20.00
C ASN A 266 21.10 -0.89 -21.22
N ARG A 267 22.43 -0.94 -21.42
CA ARG A 267 23.13 -0.30 -22.55
C ARG A 267 23.67 -1.33 -23.54
N ILE A 268 23.02 -2.49 -23.64
CA ILE A 268 23.50 -3.61 -24.47
C ILE A 268 23.38 -3.21 -25.95
N ALA A 269 24.53 -2.93 -26.58
CA ALA A 269 24.58 -2.42 -27.93
C ALA A 269 25.04 -3.46 -28.98
N LYS A 270 25.66 -4.55 -28.53
CA LYS A 270 26.15 -5.62 -29.40
C LYS A 270 25.88 -6.98 -28.77
N ILE A 271 25.40 -7.90 -29.59
CA ILE A 271 25.28 -9.31 -29.22
C ILE A 271 26.39 -10.06 -29.96
N ASP A 272 27.35 -10.62 -29.21
CA ASP A 272 28.30 -11.55 -29.78
C ASP A 272 27.59 -12.90 -30.03
N GLY A 273 27.60 -13.37 -31.27
CA GLY A 273 26.92 -14.61 -31.67
C GLY A 273 27.37 -15.84 -30.88
N ARG A 274 28.61 -15.88 -30.37
CA ARG A 274 29.06 -16.97 -29.48
C ARG A 274 28.41 -16.91 -28.10
N SER A 275 28.31 -15.70 -27.54
CA SER A 275 27.68 -15.47 -26.23
C SER A 275 26.19 -15.79 -26.27
N LEU A 276 25.50 -15.43 -27.36
CA LEU A 276 24.08 -15.77 -27.56
C LEU A 276 23.87 -17.26 -27.80
N HIS A 277 24.75 -17.92 -28.56
CA HIS A 277 24.64 -19.35 -28.84
C HIS A 277 24.78 -20.21 -27.57
N GLY A 278 25.69 -19.85 -26.65
CA GLY A 278 25.81 -20.52 -25.35
C GLY A 278 24.54 -20.40 -24.50
N ILE A 279 23.98 -19.18 -24.42
CA ILE A 279 22.75 -18.90 -23.67
C ILE A 279 21.54 -19.63 -24.27
N LEU A 280 21.36 -19.53 -25.59
CA LEU A 280 20.24 -20.17 -26.26
C LEU A 280 20.34 -21.69 -26.16
N LYS A 281 21.54 -22.27 -26.17
CA LYS A 281 21.72 -23.71 -25.94
C LYS A 281 21.29 -24.13 -24.54
N ASP A 282 21.68 -23.38 -23.51
CA ASP A 282 21.29 -23.65 -22.12
C ASP A 282 19.79 -23.41 -21.88
N LEU A 283 19.18 -22.39 -22.52
CA LEU A 283 17.75 -22.09 -22.42
C LEU A 283 16.88 -23.01 -23.32
N SER A 284 17.41 -23.55 -24.42
CA SER A 284 16.64 -24.35 -25.39
C SER A 284 16.12 -25.68 -24.87
N HIS A 285 16.62 -26.13 -23.73
CA HIS A 285 16.22 -27.39 -23.10
C HIS A 285 15.37 -27.20 -21.82
N GLY A 286 14.91 -25.97 -21.52
CA GLY A 286 14.04 -25.65 -20.38
C GLY A 286 13.12 -24.43 -20.59
N ASP A 287 12.38 -24.00 -19.56
CA ASP A 287 11.40 -22.89 -19.60
C ASP A 287 11.99 -21.51 -19.22
N GLY A 288 13.32 -21.37 -19.19
CA GLY A 288 13.99 -20.10 -18.89
C GLY A 288 13.83 -19.06 -20.01
N PHE A 289 13.88 -17.77 -19.66
CA PHE A 289 13.74 -16.67 -20.63
C PHE A 289 14.76 -15.56 -20.37
N LEU A 290 15.30 -15.00 -21.46
CA LEU A 290 16.10 -13.79 -21.46
C LEU A 290 15.27 -12.60 -21.95
N ARG A 291 15.18 -11.54 -21.15
CA ARG A 291 14.45 -10.32 -21.51
C ARG A 291 15.41 -9.16 -21.80
N LEU A 292 15.29 -8.58 -22.99
CA LEU A 292 16.23 -7.57 -23.52
C LEU A 292 15.56 -6.24 -23.92
N ASP A 293 14.26 -6.06 -23.64
CA ASP A 293 13.53 -4.85 -24.04
C ASP A 293 14.23 -3.57 -23.56
N ASP A 294 14.06 -2.48 -24.32
CA ASP A 294 14.64 -1.17 -24.01
C ASP A 294 16.20 -1.15 -23.94
N ASN A 295 16.89 -1.98 -24.73
CA ASN A 295 18.35 -1.92 -24.94
C ASN A 295 18.71 -1.38 -26.35
N PRO A 296 19.86 -0.68 -26.53
CA PRO A 296 20.29 -0.10 -27.81
C PRO A 296 20.94 -1.12 -28.77
N ILE A 297 20.35 -2.30 -28.95
CA ILE A 297 20.96 -3.43 -29.66
C ILE A 297 21.14 -3.12 -31.16
N LEU A 298 22.39 -3.08 -31.64
CA LEU A 298 22.73 -3.26 -33.05
C LEU A 298 22.93 -4.75 -33.32
N CYS A 299 21.97 -5.37 -33.99
CA CYS A 299 22.19 -6.68 -34.61
C CYS A 299 22.99 -6.49 -35.90
N ASP A 300 24.21 -7.03 -35.95
CA ASP A 300 24.88 -7.39 -37.19
C ASP A 300 24.83 -8.92 -37.32
N CYS A 301 23.63 -9.44 -37.56
CA CYS A 301 23.37 -10.88 -37.63
C CYS A 301 22.50 -11.18 -38.84
N VAL A 302 23.16 -11.44 -39.98
CA VAL A 302 22.65 -12.42 -40.94
C VAL A 302 22.95 -13.79 -40.35
N LEU A 303 22.11 -14.24 -39.42
CA LEU A 303 22.04 -15.65 -39.04
C LEU A 303 20.58 -16.08 -39.15
N SER A 304 20.40 -17.03 -40.06
CA SER A 304 19.17 -17.67 -40.49
C SER A 304 18.21 -18.03 -39.35
N GLY A 305 17.03 -17.41 -39.35
CA GLY A 305 15.82 -18.04 -38.81
C GLY A 305 15.14 -17.41 -37.58
N LEU A 306 15.52 -16.22 -37.11
CA LEU A 306 14.85 -15.56 -35.99
C LEU A 306 14.07 -14.31 -36.43
N THR A 307 12.75 -14.32 -36.26
CA THR A 307 11.87 -13.16 -36.44
C THR A 307 11.89 -12.29 -35.17
N PHE A 308 12.43 -11.08 -35.27
CA PHE A 308 12.31 -10.03 -34.24
C PHE A 308 11.26 -8.98 -34.66
N SER A 309 10.47 -8.47 -33.70
CA SER A 309 9.49 -7.42 -33.96
C SER A 309 10.17 -6.07 -34.28
N PRO A 310 9.67 -5.27 -35.24
CA PRO A 310 10.50 -4.26 -35.92
C PRO A 310 10.70 -2.91 -35.21
N GLU A 311 10.28 -2.73 -33.95
CA GLU A 311 10.28 -1.40 -33.31
C GLU A 311 11.65 -0.95 -32.72
N SER A 312 12.69 -1.77 -32.78
CA SER A 312 13.90 -1.61 -31.93
C SER A 312 15.13 -0.94 -32.57
N PHE A 313 15.06 -0.36 -33.76
CA PHE A 313 16.25 0.25 -34.38
C PHE A 313 16.23 1.79 -34.33
N LYS A 314 17.07 2.39 -33.47
CA LYS A 314 17.46 3.81 -33.55
C LYS A 314 18.99 3.94 -33.71
N LYS A 315 19.41 4.66 -34.76
CA LYS A 315 20.81 4.95 -35.12
C LYS A 315 21.54 5.75 -34.03
N ALA A 316 22.77 5.33 -33.70
CA ALA A 316 23.73 6.10 -32.92
C ALA A 316 24.40 7.16 -33.80
N GLY A 317 24.49 8.41 -33.31
CA GLY A 317 25.18 9.51 -34.00
C GLY A 317 24.61 10.91 -33.77
N GLU A 318 23.47 11.06 -33.12
CA GLU A 318 22.81 12.37 -32.95
C GLU A 318 23.10 12.93 -31.55
N THR A 319 23.78 14.07 -31.49
CA THR A 319 24.18 14.79 -30.27
C THR A 319 22.97 15.36 -29.53
N GLY A 320 22.39 14.60 -28.60
CA GLY A 320 21.29 15.06 -27.74
C GLY A 320 20.24 13.99 -27.43
N CYS A 321 19.33 14.31 -26.51
CA CYS A 321 18.26 13.43 -26.08
C CYS A 321 17.06 13.47 -27.03
N GLY A 322 16.39 12.33 -27.17
CA GLY A 322 15.06 12.29 -27.78
C GLY A 322 14.01 13.00 -26.92
N LEU A 323 12.75 12.95 -27.36
CA LEU A 323 11.62 13.49 -26.60
C LEU A 323 11.59 12.95 -25.15
N PRO A 324 11.35 13.79 -24.14
CA PRO A 324 11.17 13.33 -22.77
C PRO A 324 10.04 12.31 -22.66
N PRO A 325 10.18 11.27 -21.82
CA PRO A 325 9.15 10.27 -21.61
C PRO A 325 7.79 10.88 -21.23
N ARG A 326 6.75 10.51 -21.96
CA ARG A 326 5.38 10.93 -21.64
C ARG A 326 4.88 10.11 -20.46
N ILE A 327 4.50 10.79 -19.38
CA ILE A 327 3.97 10.13 -18.18
C ILE A 327 2.44 10.18 -18.19
N LYS A 328 1.79 9.05 -17.84
CA LYS A 328 0.33 8.99 -17.71
C LYS A 328 -0.11 9.98 -16.62
N TYR A 329 -1.17 10.75 -16.90
CA TYR A 329 -1.71 11.77 -15.99
C TYR A 329 -0.73 12.89 -15.59
N GLY A 330 0.32 13.13 -16.37
CA GLY A 330 1.22 14.26 -16.17
C GLY A 330 1.61 14.94 -17.46
N ARG A 331 2.41 15.99 -17.32
CA ARG A 331 3.06 16.72 -18.41
C ARG A 331 4.45 17.17 -17.96
N PHE A 332 5.30 17.51 -18.91
CA PHE A 332 6.55 18.19 -18.64
C PHE A 332 6.56 19.56 -19.30
N HIS A 333 7.38 20.47 -18.76
CA HIS A 333 7.77 21.72 -19.41
C HIS A 333 9.29 21.76 -19.52
N VAL A 334 9.78 22.19 -20.66
CA VAL A 334 11.22 22.39 -20.89
C VAL A 334 11.65 23.63 -20.12
N LEU A 335 12.78 23.55 -19.41
CA LEU A 335 13.36 24.68 -18.70
C LEU A 335 14.29 25.47 -19.64
N PRO A 336 14.40 26.80 -19.48
CA PRO A 336 15.25 27.65 -20.32
C PRO A 336 16.74 27.25 -20.26
N CYS A 337 17.44 27.41 -21.37
CA CYS A 337 18.89 27.17 -21.46
C CYS A 337 19.67 28.26 -20.74
N SER A 338 20.85 27.92 -20.21
CA SER A 338 21.75 28.88 -19.56
C SER A 338 22.57 29.71 -20.56
N ASN A 339 22.67 29.28 -21.83
CA ASN A 339 23.54 29.89 -22.85
C ASN A 339 22.74 30.21 -24.13
N ASP A 340 22.75 31.49 -24.55
CA ASP A 340 21.95 32.04 -25.66
C ASP A 340 22.35 31.52 -27.05
N GLU A 341 23.57 30.98 -27.23
CA GLU A 341 24.14 30.66 -28.55
C GLU A 341 23.55 29.41 -29.25
N GLN A 342 22.72 28.62 -28.58
CA GLN A 342 22.16 27.36 -29.13
C GLN A 342 20.63 27.29 -29.07
N SER A 343 19.96 28.44 -28.96
CA SER A 343 18.50 28.52 -28.89
C SER A 343 17.84 28.40 -30.28
N SER A 344 16.72 27.68 -30.33
CA SER A 344 15.77 27.77 -31.46
C SER A 344 15.26 29.21 -31.59
N LYS A 345 14.88 29.66 -32.81
CA LYS A 345 14.42 31.03 -33.14
C LYS A 345 13.25 31.58 -32.29
N ASN A 346 12.68 30.78 -31.39
CA ASN A 346 11.64 31.15 -30.41
C ASN A 346 12.13 31.19 -28.93
N GLY A 347 13.43 31.10 -28.67
CA GLY A 347 14.07 31.62 -27.45
C GLY A 347 13.87 30.88 -26.11
N THR A 348 13.32 29.66 -26.07
CA THR A 348 13.09 28.96 -24.78
C THR A 348 13.45 27.47 -24.73
N GLU A 349 13.62 26.79 -25.87
CA GLU A 349 13.87 25.35 -25.92
C GLU A 349 15.24 25.03 -26.54
N CYS A 350 16.07 24.28 -25.80
CA CYS A 350 17.41 23.86 -26.20
C CYS A 350 17.33 22.66 -27.18
N ILE A 351 16.79 22.89 -28.38
CA ILE A 351 16.56 21.82 -29.37
C ILE A 351 17.39 22.10 -30.63
N LYS A 352 18.15 21.10 -31.07
CA LYS A 352 18.87 21.09 -32.35
C LYS A 352 18.55 19.79 -33.08
N ASP A 353 18.21 19.89 -34.37
CA ASP A 353 17.87 18.74 -35.23
C ASP A 353 16.79 17.81 -34.64
N GLY A 354 15.79 18.38 -33.97
CA GLY A 354 14.68 17.63 -33.36
C GLY A 354 15.04 16.90 -32.05
N ARG A 355 16.24 17.13 -31.50
CA ARG A 355 16.70 16.57 -30.22
C ARG A 355 17.03 17.66 -29.20
N TYR A 356 16.87 17.31 -27.92
CA TYR A 356 17.25 18.17 -26.82
C TYR A 356 18.76 18.14 -26.62
N LEU A 357 19.39 19.31 -26.54
CA LEU A 357 20.82 19.44 -26.32
C LEU A 357 21.23 18.85 -24.95
N ILE A 358 22.47 18.38 -24.86
CA ILE A 358 23.05 17.95 -23.59
C ILE A 358 22.96 19.09 -22.57
N GLY A 359 22.55 18.77 -21.34
CA GLY A 359 22.30 19.74 -20.27
C GLY A 359 20.90 20.34 -20.27
N SER A 360 20.07 20.12 -21.30
CA SER A 360 18.65 20.52 -21.31
C SER A 360 17.92 19.96 -20.09
N LYS A 361 17.00 20.71 -19.49
CA LYS A 361 16.22 20.22 -18.33
C LYS A 361 14.73 20.25 -18.62
N VAL A 362 14.00 19.28 -18.08
CA VAL A 362 12.53 19.24 -18.12
C VAL A 362 11.98 19.07 -16.72
N ASN A 363 10.88 19.77 -16.43
CA ASN A 363 10.20 19.76 -15.15
C ASN A 363 8.83 19.09 -15.30
N TYR A 364 8.65 17.94 -14.66
CA TYR A 364 7.41 17.17 -14.64
C TYR A 364 6.42 17.71 -13.62
N LYS A 365 5.16 17.71 -14.02
CA LYS A 365 4.03 18.08 -13.19
C LYS A 365 2.85 17.14 -13.48
N CYS A 366 2.32 16.53 -12.42
CA CYS A 366 1.09 15.77 -12.53
C CYS A 366 -0.13 16.67 -12.78
N ARG A 367 -1.17 16.08 -13.36
CA ARG A 367 -2.50 16.68 -13.40
C ARG A 367 -3.00 16.89 -11.97
N LYS A 368 -4.00 17.76 -11.82
CA LYS A 368 -4.64 18.01 -10.52
C LYS A 368 -5.19 16.68 -9.96
N PHE A 369 -5.15 16.50 -8.64
CA PHE A 369 -5.57 15.28 -7.91
C PHE A 369 -4.64 14.08 -8.07
N TYR A 370 -3.45 14.28 -8.64
CA TYR A 370 -2.39 13.28 -8.71
C TYR A 370 -1.12 13.84 -8.06
N THR A 371 -0.45 12.99 -7.29
CA THR A 371 0.87 13.28 -6.69
C THR A 371 1.98 12.69 -7.56
N LEU A 372 3.04 13.45 -7.76
CA LEU A 372 4.24 13.01 -8.47
C LEU A 372 5.11 12.13 -7.57
N ARG A 373 5.43 10.92 -8.04
CA ARG A 373 6.45 10.03 -7.48
C ARG A 373 7.65 9.99 -8.41
N GLY A 374 8.85 10.07 -7.85
CA GLY A 374 10.10 10.13 -8.62
C GLY A 374 10.56 11.56 -8.93
N PRO A 375 11.56 11.71 -9.83
CA PRO A 375 12.25 12.98 -10.03
C PRO A 375 11.36 14.01 -10.71
N ARG A 376 11.22 15.17 -10.07
CA ARG A 376 10.50 16.33 -10.64
C ARG A 376 11.24 16.92 -11.83
N ILE A 377 12.56 16.96 -11.81
CA ILE A 377 13.38 17.52 -12.89
C ILE A 377 14.23 16.41 -13.48
N ARG A 378 14.27 16.31 -14.81
CA ARG A 378 15.20 15.44 -15.54
C ARG A 378 16.08 16.28 -16.45
N THR A 379 17.35 15.90 -16.55
CA THR A 379 18.35 16.58 -17.38
C THR A 379 18.73 15.67 -18.53
N CYS A 380 18.96 16.22 -19.71
CA CYS A 380 19.52 15.50 -20.84
C CYS A 380 21.01 15.26 -20.58
N GLY A 381 21.41 14.01 -20.39
CA GLY A 381 22.79 13.63 -20.12
C GLY A 381 23.66 13.63 -21.38
N GLU A 382 24.97 13.60 -21.17
CA GLU A 382 25.98 13.47 -22.23
C GLU A 382 25.83 12.17 -23.05
N ASN A 383 25.17 11.16 -22.47
CA ASN A 383 24.84 9.90 -23.13
C ASN A 383 23.61 9.97 -24.07
N GLY A 384 22.97 11.13 -24.21
CA GLY A 384 21.77 11.27 -25.04
C GLY A 384 20.48 10.72 -24.40
N GLU A 385 20.45 10.53 -23.07
CA GLU A 385 19.26 10.09 -22.33
C GLU A 385 18.88 11.04 -21.19
N TRP A 386 17.62 10.99 -20.76
CA TRP A 386 17.14 11.77 -19.62
C TRP A 386 17.54 11.13 -18.28
N THR A 387 18.05 11.91 -17.32
CA THR A 387 18.52 11.42 -16.02
C THR A 387 17.41 10.86 -15.12
N GLY A 388 17.68 9.78 -14.38
CA GLY A 388 16.78 9.22 -13.35
C GLY A 388 15.60 8.41 -13.91
N PRO A 389 14.79 7.75 -13.05
CA PRO A 389 13.65 6.96 -13.49
C PRO A 389 12.50 7.85 -14.01
N ASP A 390 11.63 7.27 -14.84
CA ASP A 390 10.41 7.94 -15.30
C ASP A 390 9.50 8.26 -14.09
N PRO A 391 9.10 9.52 -13.89
CA PRO A 391 8.23 9.86 -12.78
C PRO A 391 6.81 9.32 -13.01
N LEU A 392 6.15 8.90 -11.93
CA LEU A 392 4.78 8.38 -11.96
C LEU A 392 3.82 9.38 -11.32
N CYS A 393 2.61 9.50 -11.88
CA CYS A 393 1.53 10.26 -11.27
C CYS A 393 0.50 9.31 -10.65
N GLU A 394 0.45 9.28 -9.33
CA GLU A 394 -0.48 8.45 -8.56
C GLU A 394 -1.70 9.27 -8.11
N PRO A 395 -2.92 8.73 -8.20
CA PRO A 395 -4.12 9.43 -7.75
C PRO A 395 -4.08 9.64 -6.23
N GLU A 396 -4.45 10.84 -5.79
CA GLU A 396 -4.57 11.16 -4.38
C GLU A 396 -5.88 10.60 -3.80
N CYS A 397 -5.82 10.11 -2.55
CA CYS A 397 -6.99 9.67 -1.80
C CYS A 397 -7.36 10.69 -0.70
N GLY A 398 -8.67 10.86 -0.47
CA GLY A 398 -9.23 11.59 0.67
C GLY A 398 -8.91 13.09 0.73
N ARG A 399 -8.46 13.73 -0.36
CA ARG A 399 -7.95 15.12 -0.37
C ARG A 399 -9.00 16.20 -0.62
N ILE A 400 -10.13 16.16 0.08
CA ILE A 400 -11.14 17.22 0.00
C ILE A 400 -11.03 18.19 1.19
N LYS A 401 -10.88 19.47 0.87
CA LYS A 401 -10.91 20.56 1.86
C LYS A 401 -12.37 20.93 2.15
N ASN A 402 -12.78 20.81 3.41
CA ASN A 402 -14.07 21.26 3.97
C ASN A 402 -15.31 20.87 3.12
N PRO A 403 -15.59 19.58 2.90
CA PRO A 403 -16.77 19.14 2.14
C PRO A 403 -18.10 19.57 2.78
N VAL A 404 -18.09 19.85 4.09
CA VAL A 404 -19.27 20.13 4.91
C VAL A 404 -19.72 21.61 4.85
N ALA A 405 -18.80 22.54 4.60
CA ALA A 405 -19.07 23.99 4.70
C ALA A 405 -19.95 24.54 3.56
N SER A 406 -20.12 23.78 2.48
CA SER A 406 -20.91 24.14 1.30
C SER A 406 -22.33 23.54 1.28
N ALA A 407 -22.74 22.80 2.31
CA ALA A 407 -24.02 22.09 2.36
C ALA A 407 -25.19 23.00 2.78
N GLN A 408 -26.30 22.95 2.03
CA GLN A 408 -27.56 23.62 2.40
C GLN A 408 -28.37 22.74 3.37
N ARG A 409 -29.01 23.39 4.35
CA ARG A 409 -29.78 22.72 5.41
C ARG A 409 -31.11 22.21 4.82
N LEU A 410 -31.40 20.91 4.95
CA LEU A 410 -32.74 20.39 4.66
C LEU A 410 -33.64 20.48 5.90
N VAL A 411 -34.94 20.42 5.64
CA VAL A 411 -36.03 20.36 6.63
C VAL A 411 -36.32 18.90 7.03
N ARG A 412 -35.37 17.96 6.85
CA ARG A 412 -35.52 16.53 7.18
C ARG A 412 -34.20 15.88 7.62
N GLY A 413 -33.66 16.26 8.77
CA GLY A 413 -32.58 15.56 9.50
C GLY A 413 -31.17 15.58 8.88
N GLY A 414 -31.01 15.30 7.59
CA GLY A 414 -29.77 15.40 6.81
C GLY A 414 -29.53 16.77 6.18
N LYS A 415 -28.41 16.95 5.48
CA LYS A 415 -28.15 18.13 4.63
C LYS A 415 -28.01 17.68 3.18
N VAL A 416 -28.46 18.50 2.22
CA VAL A 416 -28.11 18.24 0.80
C VAL A 416 -26.60 18.33 0.71
N ALA A 417 -25.96 17.27 0.21
CA ALA A 417 -24.54 17.32 -0.08
C ALA A 417 -24.33 18.25 -1.28
N ALA A 418 -23.39 19.19 -1.19
CA ALA A 418 -23.05 19.98 -2.36
C ALA A 418 -22.51 19.07 -3.47
N ARG A 419 -22.73 19.43 -4.75
CA ARG A 419 -22.13 18.73 -5.89
C ARG A 419 -20.63 18.56 -5.67
N GLY A 420 -20.12 17.34 -5.77
CA GLY A 420 -18.70 17.03 -5.58
C GLY A 420 -18.16 17.09 -4.15
N ALA A 421 -19.00 17.28 -3.13
CA ALA A 421 -18.55 17.26 -1.73
C ALA A 421 -17.95 15.90 -1.34
N TRP A 422 -18.50 14.81 -1.89
CA TRP A 422 -18.13 13.43 -1.58
C TRP A 422 -17.77 12.68 -2.87
N PRO A 423 -16.63 13.00 -3.51
CA PRO A 423 -16.30 12.58 -4.87
C PRO A 423 -15.98 11.07 -5.01
N TRP A 424 -15.89 10.35 -3.90
CA TRP A 424 -15.72 8.91 -3.86
C TRP A 424 -17.04 8.14 -3.81
N GLN A 425 -18.17 8.82 -3.58
CA GLN A 425 -19.48 8.16 -3.56
C GLN A 425 -19.74 7.50 -4.92
N ALA A 426 -20.06 6.21 -4.87
CA ALA A 426 -20.56 5.46 -6.00
C ALA A 426 -22.05 5.16 -5.81
N GLY A 427 -22.79 5.16 -6.92
CA GLY A 427 -24.13 4.58 -6.98
C GLY A 427 -24.10 3.32 -7.83
N ILE A 428 -24.63 2.23 -7.29
CA ILE A 428 -24.74 0.93 -7.96
C ILE A 428 -26.17 0.82 -8.46
N TYR A 429 -26.33 0.61 -9.77
CA TYR A 429 -27.61 0.54 -10.46
C TYR A 429 -27.80 -0.84 -11.05
N ASP A 430 -29.07 -1.26 -11.08
CA ASP A 430 -29.49 -2.43 -11.85
C ASP A 430 -29.54 -2.08 -13.35
N ASP A 431 -28.83 -2.84 -14.20
CA ASP A 431 -28.79 -2.63 -15.65
C ASP A 431 -29.93 -3.33 -16.40
N HIS A 432 -30.64 -4.28 -15.77
CA HIS A 432 -31.74 -5.02 -16.40
C HIS A 432 -33.07 -4.26 -16.39
N SER A 433 -33.20 -3.28 -15.52
CA SER A 433 -34.44 -2.49 -15.40
C SER A 433 -34.54 -1.41 -16.47
N GLU A 434 -35.70 -1.31 -17.14
CA GLU A 434 -36.00 -0.21 -18.07
C GLU A 434 -35.91 1.16 -17.37
N VAL A 435 -36.30 1.21 -16.10
CA VAL A 435 -36.09 2.34 -15.20
C VAL A 435 -34.86 2.07 -14.35
N LYS A 436 -33.76 2.77 -14.65
CA LYS A 436 -32.52 2.64 -13.88
C LYS A 436 -32.65 3.35 -12.55
N ASP A 437 -32.75 2.57 -11.48
CA ASP A 437 -32.71 3.07 -10.12
C ASP A 437 -31.49 2.54 -9.36
N ILE A 438 -31.07 3.29 -8.34
CA ILE A 438 -29.97 2.90 -7.47
C ILE A 438 -30.43 1.81 -6.52
N ILE A 439 -29.72 0.69 -6.53
CA ILE A 439 -29.98 -0.46 -5.65
C ILE A 439 -29.14 -0.37 -4.38
N CYS A 440 -27.89 0.10 -4.50
CA CYS A 440 -26.97 0.26 -3.39
C CYS A 440 -26.01 1.42 -3.60
N GLY A 441 -25.44 1.90 -2.50
CA GLY A 441 -24.26 2.74 -2.51
C GLY A 441 -22.97 1.94 -2.64
N GLY A 442 -21.88 2.66 -2.86
CA GLY A 442 -20.53 2.13 -2.86
C GLY A 442 -19.52 3.25 -2.71
N VAL A 443 -18.24 2.90 -2.68
CA VAL A 443 -17.16 3.87 -2.55
C VAL A 443 -15.95 3.52 -3.39
N LEU A 444 -15.43 4.50 -4.12
CA LEU A 444 -14.29 4.35 -5.01
C LEU A 444 -12.97 4.35 -4.21
N ILE A 445 -12.35 3.17 -4.07
CA ILE A 445 -11.10 2.96 -3.31
C ILE A 445 -9.86 2.87 -4.22
N GLY A 446 -10.08 2.61 -5.51
CA GLY A 446 -9.05 2.60 -6.53
C GLY A 446 -9.66 2.94 -7.89
N ARG A 447 -8.83 3.21 -8.90
CA ARG A 447 -9.34 3.62 -10.22
C ARG A 447 -10.22 2.58 -10.90
N GLN A 448 -10.13 1.31 -10.51
CA GLN A 448 -10.96 0.22 -11.01
C GLN A 448 -11.65 -0.56 -9.89
N TRP A 449 -11.71 0.00 -8.68
CA TRP A 449 -12.15 -0.74 -7.50
C TRP A 449 -13.16 0.06 -6.70
N VAL A 450 -14.33 -0.54 -6.54
CA VAL A 450 -15.42 -0.01 -5.73
C VAL A 450 -15.70 -0.98 -4.60
N LEU A 451 -15.76 -0.46 -3.39
CA LEU A 451 -16.12 -1.19 -2.18
C LEU A 451 -17.61 -0.99 -1.91
N THR A 452 -18.32 -2.05 -1.53
CA THR A 452 -19.75 -2.02 -1.18
C THR A 452 -20.07 -3.15 -0.19
N ALA A 453 -21.34 -3.33 0.17
CA ALA A 453 -21.80 -4.42 1.02
C ALA A 453 -22.00 -5.71 0.21
N ALA A 454 -21.83 -6.87 0.84
CA ALA A 454 -22.01 -8.16 0.17
C ALA A 454 -23.47 -8.43 -0.19
N HIS A 455 -24.41 -8.10 0.70
CA HIS A 455 -25.85 -8.28 0.46
C HIS A 455 -26.37 -7.48 -0.74
N CYS A 456 -25.62 -6.48 -1.22
CA CYS A 456 -25.95 -5.72 -2.42
C CYS A 456 -25.71 -6.49 -3.73
N VAL A 457 -24.89 -7.54 -3.70
CA VAL A 457 -24.39 -8.23 -4.90
C VAL A 457 -24.66 -9.73 -4.89
N VAL A 458 -25.38 -10.24 -3.90
CA VAL A 458 -25.79 -11.65 -3.80
C VAL A 458 -27.30 -11.80 -3.89
N GLU A 459 -27.76 -13.00 -4.26
CA GLU A 459 -29.14 -13.45 -4.19
C GLU A 459 -29.28 -14.62 -3.20
N GLY A 460 -30.44 -14.67 -2.53
CA GLY A 460 -30.82 -15.74 -1.60
C GLY A 460 -30.23 -15.59 -0.19
N GLU A 461 -31.06 -15.86 0.83
CA GLU A 461 -30.62 -15.91 2.24
C GLU A 461 -29.90 -17.23 2.57
N ASP A 462 -30.27 -18.33 1.90
CA ASP A 462 -29.78 -19.69 2.20
C ASP A 462 -28.65 -20.19 1.28
N THR A 463 -28.67 -19.78 0.00
CA THR A 463 -27.65 -20.15 -0.99
C THR A 463 -27.02 -18.86 -1.51
N ILE A 464 -26.04 -18.33 -0.79
CA ILE A 464 -25.32 -17.09 -1.14
C ILE A 464 -24.73 -17.24 -2.55
N ALA A 465 -25.45 -16.76 -3.55
CA ALA A 465 -25.07 -16.81 -4.95
C ALA A 465 -24.76 -15.40 -5.42
N VAL A 466 -23.55 -15.17 -5.95
CA VAL A 466 -23.18 -13.86 -6.50
C VAL A 466 -23.98 -13.61 -7.77
N ARG A 467 -24.62 -12.45 -7.85
CA ARG A 467 -25.36 -11.99 -9.04
C ARG A 467 -24.44 -11.83 -10.25
N ASP A 468 -25.00 -11.90 -11.46
CA ASP A 468 -24.21 -11.74 -12.68
C ASP A 468 -23.61 -10.33 -12.76
N VAL A 469 -22.36 -10.22 -13.21
CA VAL A 469 -21.68 -8.92 -13.31
C VAL A 469 -22.36 -7.96 -14.29
N ASN A 470 -23.12 -8.48 -15.25
CA ASN A 470 -23.89 -7.70 -16.22
C ASN A 470 -25.15 -7.07 -15.64
N ASP A 471 -25.59 -7.51 -14.46
CA ASP A 471 -26.70 -6.89 -13.72
C ASP A 471 -26.35 -5.49 -13.22
N PHE A 472 -25.06 -5.13 -13.18
CA PHE A 472 -24.58 -3.96 -12.45
C PHE A 472 -23.96 -2.89 -13.33
N LEU A 473 -24.36 -1.65 -13.06
CA LEU A 473 -23.66 -0.45 -13.50
C LEU A 473 -23.22 0.39 -12.31
N VAL A 474 -21.96 0.81 -12.33
CA VAL A 474 -21.44 1.74 -11.35
C VAL A 474 -21.40 3.14 -11.92
N TYR A 475 -22.00 4.07 -11.20
CA TYR A 475 -21.95 5.49 -11.51
C TYR A 475 -21.12 6.26 -10.49
N LEU A 476 -20.22 7.13 -10.97
CA LEU A 476 -19.35 7.97 -10.17
C LEU A 476 -19.60 9.45 -10.47
N GLY A 477 -19.43 10.29 -9.44
CA GLY A 477 -19.59 11.74 -9.56
C GLY A 477 -21.04 12.20 -9.70
N LYS A 478 -22.02 11.34 -9.36
CA LYS A 478 -23.44 11.70 -9.40
C LYS A 478 -23.82 12.63 -8.26
N HIS A 479 -24.76 13.52 -8.54
CA HIS A 479 -25.50 14.26 -7.52
C HIS A 479 -26.98 13.88 -7.52
N HIS A 480 -27.61 13.82 -8.69
CA HIS A 480 -29.00 13.37 -8.83
C HIS A 480 -29.10 11.85 -8.86
N ARG A 481 -30.17 11.31 -8.25
CA ARG A 481 -30.48 9.87 -8.31
C ARG A 481 -30.90 9.46 -9.72
N ASN A 482 -31.84 10.20 -10.31
CA ASN A 482 -32.35 9.91 -11.65
C ASN A 482 -31.25 10.08 -12.72
N THR A 483 -31.03 9.03 -13.52
CA THR A 483 -30.06 9.01 -14.63
C THR A 483 -30.39 10.01 -15.75
N SER A 484 -31.66 10.41 -15.89
CA SER A 484 -32.07 11.45 -16.84
C SER A 484 -31.60 12.86 -16.46
N LEU A 485 -31.15 13.04 -15.21
CA LEU A 485 -30.64 14.29 -14.67
C LEU A 485 -29.12 14.23 -14.44
N ASP A 486 -28.43 13.30 -15.11
CA ASP A 486 -26.99 13.15 -14.99
C ASP A 486 -26.26 14.40 -15.49
N ASP A 487 -25.44 14.97 -14.63
CA ASP A 487 -24.49 16.00 -15.01
C ASP A 487 -23.48 15.43 -16.02
N GLU A 488 -22.95 16.28 -16.91
CA GLU A 488 -22.00 15.86 -17.99
C GLU A 488 -20.74 15.14 -17.46
N PHE A 489 -20.35 15.40 -16.21
CA PHE A 489 -19.16 14.82 -15.59
C PHE A 489 -19.37 13.44 -14.94
N VAL A 490 -20.60 12.93 -14.97
CA VAL A 490 -20.94 11.60 -14.44
C VAL A 490 -20.25 10.53 -15.26
N GLN A 491 -19.62 9.55 -14.59
CA GLN A 491 -18.97 8.42 -15.23
C GLN A 491 -19.77 7.15 -15.00
N LYS A 492 -20.17 6.49 -16.09
CA LYS A 492 -20.88 5.21 -16.10
C LYS A 492 -19.91 4.09 -16.46
N LEU A 493 -19.74 3.12 -15.57
CA LEU A 493 -18.72 2.08 -15.69
C LEU A 493 -19.35 0.70 -15.49
N LYS A 494 -18.99 -0.24 -16.37
CA LYS A 494 -19.39 -1.66 -16.28
C LYS A 494 -18.53 -2.42 -15.27
N VAL A 495 -19.09 -3.48 -14.70
CA VAL A 495 -18.41 -4.38 -13.77
C VAL A 495 -17.87 -5.60 -14.54
N THR A 496 -16.70 -6.10 -14.14
CA THR A 496 -16.04 -7.27 -14.75
C THR A 496 -15.83 -8.41 -13.77
N GLN A 497 -15.82 -8.11 -12.47
CA GLN A 497 -15.61 -9.09 -11.42
C GLN A 497 -16.26 -8.58 -10.15
N ILE A 498 -16.93 -9.48 -9.43
CA ILE A 498 -17.44 -9.25 -8.08
C ILE A 498 -16.72 -10.24 -7.17
N ILE A 499 -16.23 -9.76 -6.03
CA ILE A 499 -15.55 -10.55 -5.02
C ILE A 499 -16.29 -10.32 -3.70
N VAL A 500 -17.02 -11.33 -3.25
CA VAL A 500 -17.68 -11.33 -1.94
C VAL A 500 -16.71 -11.90 -0.91
N HIS A 501 -16.72 -11.35 0.30
CA HIS A 501 -15.91 -11.86 1.39
C HIS A 501 -16.26 -13.34 1.68
N ASP A 502 -15.25 -14.19 1.85
CA ASP A 502 -15.41 -15.65 2.00
C ASP A 502 -16.18 -16.07 3.27
N GLN A 503 -16.06 -15.29 4.34
CA GLN A 503 -16.78 -15.44 5.60
C GLN A 503 -18.17 -14.77 5.63
N TYR A 504 -18.71 -14.30 4.49
CA TYR A 504 -20.03 -13.67 4.48
C TYR A 504 -21.14 -14.68 4.80
N THR A 505 -21.97 -14.39 5.81
CA THR A 505 -23.06 -15.26 6.27
C THR A 505 -24.39 -14.51 6.42
N GLY A 506 -24.63 -13.50 5.59
CA GLY A 506 -25.84 -12.66 5.64
C GLY A 506 -25.61 -11.34 6.37
N PHE A 507 -25.02 -11.39 7.57
CA PHE A 507 -24.72 -10.19 8.40
C PHE A 507 -23.24 -10.05 8.73
N GLU A 508 -22.52 -11.15 8.94
CA GLU A 508 -21.10 -11.13 9.25
C GLU A 508 -20.28 -10.91 7.98
N SER A 509 -19.21 -10.13 8.05
CA SER A 509 -18.34 -9.81 6.92
C SER A 509 -19.10 -9.33 5.68
N ASP A 510 -20.14 -8.51 5.89
CA ASP A 510 -20.99 -7.94 4.84
C ASP A 510 -20.23 -6.86 4.03
N ILE A 511 -19.31 -7.31 3.19
CA ILE A 511 -18.41 -6.50 2.38
C ILE A 511 -18.07 -7.20 1.05
N ALA A 512 -18.00 -6.42 -0.03
CA ALA A 512 -17.66 -6.93 -1.36
C ALA A 512 -16.89 -5.89 -2.19
N LEU A 513 -16.10 -6.38 -3.14
CA LEU A 513 -15.38 -5.58 -4.12
C LEU A 513 -15.95 -5.77 -5.52
N MET A 514 -16.16 -4.66 -6.23
CA MET A 514 -16.51 -4.64 -7.65
C MET A 514 -15.34 -4.11 -8.47
N LYS A 515 -14.87 -4.89 -9.43
CA LYS A 515 -13.82 -4.50 -10.37
C LYS A 515 -14.44 -3.88 -11.62
N LEU A 516 -14.09 -2.64 -11.90
CA LEU A 516 -14.59 -1.89 -13.06
C LEU A 516 -13.83 -2.29 -14.34
N HIS A 517 -14.55 -2.41 -15.46
CA HIS A 517 -13.97 -2.67 -16.78
C HIS A 517 -12.94 -1.59 -17.14
N ASP A 518 -13.40 -0.33 -17.16
CA ASP A 518 -12.56 0.83 -17.46
C ASP A 518 -12.10 1.53 -16.18
N SER A 519 -10.91 2.13 -16.23
CA SER A 519 -10.42 2.95 -15.12
C SER A 519 -11.18 4.28 -15.03
N ALA A 520 -11.72 4.56 -13.85
CA ALA A 520 -12.28 5.86 -13.51
C ALA A 520 -11.28 6.99 -13.81
N ASN A 521 -11.80 8.07 -14.39
CA ASN A 521 -11.09 9.30 -14.67
C ASN A 521 -11.15 10.19 -13.42
N ILE A 522 -10.00 10.46 -12.82
CA ILE A 522 -9.96 11.25 -11.59
C ILE A 522 -10.13 12.73 -11.92
N THR A 523 -11.16 13.35 -11.35
CA THR A 523 -11.55 14.74 -11.57
C THR A 523 -11.89 15.41 -10.24
N LYS A 524 -12.35 16.66 -10.28
CA LYS A 524 -12.84 17.31 -9.06
C LYS A 524 -14.11 16.65 -8.49
N TRP A 525 -14.84 15.90 -9.33
CA TRP A 525 -16.10 15.24 -8.99
C TRP A 525 -15.94 13.75 -8.69
N VAL A 526 -14.85 13.14 -9.13
CA VAL A 526 -14.54 11.71 -8.95
C VAL A 526 -13.13 11.57 -8.40
N GLN A 527 -13.00 11.16 -7.14
CA GLN A 527 -11.71 10.99 -6.44
C GLN A 527 -11.76 9.74 -5.56
N LEU A 528 -10.59 9.26 -5.15
CA LEU A 528 -10.50 8.07 -4.29
C LEU A 528 -10.72 8.45 -2.83
N ILE A 529 -11.36 7.57 -2.06
CA ILE A 529 -11.27 7.60 -0.59
C ILE A 529 -10.00 6.88 -0.14
N CYS A 530 -9.44 7.23 1.03
CA CYS A 530 -8.38 6.42 1.62
C CYS A 530 -8.97 5.22 2.37
N LEU A 531 -8.32 4.07 2.26
CA LEU A 531 -8.59 2.94 3.13
C LEU A 531 -7.98 3.16 4.53
N PRO A 532 -8.47 2.47 5.56
CA PRO A 532 -7.81 2.41 6.86
C PRO A 532 -6.35 1.99 6.68
N PHE A 533 -5.44 2.70 7.34
CA PHE A 533 -4.00 2.43 7.29
C PHE A 533 -3.44 1.94 8.63
N ASP A 534 -4.30 1.93 9.66
CA ASP A 534 -3.96 1.59 11.04
C ASP A 534 -5.20 0.98 11.70
N ASP A 535 -5.23 -0.35 11.77
CA ASP A 535 -6.38 -1.11 12.25
C ASP A 535 -6.74 -0.77 13.70
N GLU A 536 -5.75 -0.38 14.50
CA GLU A 536 -5.99 -0.09 15.91
C GLU A 536 -6.48 1.34 16.13
N LEU A 537 -6.01 2.31 15.34
CA LEU A 537 -6.63 3.64 15.29
C LEU A 537 -8.10 3.53 14.85
N SER A 538 -8.37 2.70 13.84
CA SER A 538 -9.74 2.39 13.42
C SER A 538 -10.55 1.79 14.57
N ASP A 539 -10.01 0.81 15.31
CA ASP A 539 -10.71 0.24 16.46
C ASP A 539 -10.99 1.29 17.56
N GLN A 540 -10.05 2.19 17.86
CA GLN A 540 -10.27 3.29 18.82
C GLN A 540 -11.39 4.25 18.37
N ILE A 541 -11.49 4.52 17.08
CA ILE A 541 -12.57 5.34 16.51
C ILE A 541 -13.91 4.59 16.60
N LEU A 542 -13.91 3.30 16.27
CA LEU A 542 -15.11 2.49 16.00
C LEU A 542 -15.65 1.72 17.23
N ASP A 543 -14.93 1.65 18.34
CA ASP A 543 -15.39 1.01 19.58
C ASP A 543 -16.34 1.89 20.42
N GLY A 544 -16.58 3.14 20.00
CA GLY A 544 -17.50 4.05 20.69
C GLY A 544 -16.96 4.59 22.02
N VAL A 545 -15.63 4.55 22.21
CA VAL A 545 -14.97 5.08 23.39
C VAL A 545 -15.21 6.59 23.49
N GLN A 546 -15.72 7.04 24.64
CA GLN A 546 -15.95 8.46 24.91
C GLN A 546 -14.60 9.19 24.99
N VAL A 547 -14.37 10.12 24.06
CA VAL A 547 -13.21 11.03 24.09
C VAL A 547 -13.62 12.39 24.68
N LYS A 548 -12.66 13.18 25.17
CA LYS A 548 -12.90 14.56 25.60
C LYS A 548 -13.45 15.36 24.41
N GLY A 549 -14.76 15.57 24.38
CA GLY A 549 -15.48 16.18 23.24
C GLY A 549 -16.70 15.40 22.76
N GLY A 550 -16.96 14.20 23.30
CA GLY A 550 -18.08 13.33 22.92
C GLY A 550 -17.65 12.15 22.04
N PRO A 551 -18.59 11.30 21.59
CA PRO A 551 -18.27 10.17 20.71
C PRO A 551 -17.70 10.62 19.36
N HIS A 552 -16.84 9.79 18.76
CA HIS A 552 -16.34 10.01 17.41
C HIS A 552 -17.51 10.12 16.42
N ARG A 553 -17.45 11.08 15.50
CA ARG A 553 -18.51 11.35 14.54
C ARG A 553 -18.01 11.21 13.10
N GLY A 554 -18.68 10.37 12.32
CA GLY A 554 -18.41 10.16 10.90
C GLY A 554 -19.55 10.68 10.03
N TYR A 555 -19.31 10.80 8.73
CA TYR A 555 -20.31 11.18 7.74
C TYR A 555 -20.73 9.98 6.92
N VAL A 556 -22.04 9.82 6.74
CA VAL A 556 -22.62 8.87 5.79
C VAL A 556 -23.28 9.67 4.67
N THR A 557 -23.13 9.19 3.45
CA THR A 557 -23.66 9.82 2.24
C THR A 557 -24.42 8.82 1.41
N GLY A 558 -25.59 9.23 0.91
CA GLY A 558 -26.46 8.32 0.18
C GLY A 558 -27.70 9.01 -0.38
N TRP A 559 -28.46 8.22 -1.15
CA TRP A 559 -29.71 8.63 -1.79
C TRP A 559 -30.92 7.92 -1.15
N GLY A 560 -30.79 7.45 0.10
CA GLY A 560 -31.70 6.59 0.85
C GLY A 560 -33.20 6.72 0.53
N ILE A 561 -33.86 5.58 0.54
CA ILE A 561 -35.25 5.32 0.18
C ILE A 561 -36.12 5.37 1.45
N ASP A 562 -37.18 6.20 1.42
CA ASP A 562 -38.19 6.19 2.48
C ASP A 562 -39.23 5.07 2.31
N ALA A 563 -40.10 4.83 3.29
CA ALA A 563 -41.15 3.80 3.18
C ALA A 563 -42.25 4.12 2.16
N SER A 564 -42.24 5.29 1.52
CA SER A 564 -43.08 5.59 0.36
C SER A 564 -42.41 5.16 -0.95
N ASN A 565 -41.28 4.45 -0.86
CA ASN A 565 -40.41 4.06 -1.96
C ASN A 565 -39.85 5.26 -2.74
N ARG A 566 -39.70 6.41 -2.06
CA ARG A 566 -39.11 7.62 -2.65
C ARG A 566 -37.73 7.84 -2.06
N GLY A 567 -36.71 7.62 -2.90
CA GLY A 567 -35.36 8.08 -2.61
C GLY A 567 -35.27 9.60 -2.58
N THR A 568 -34.23 10.14 -1.94
CA THR A 568 -33.92 11.56 -2.14
C THR A 568 -33.46 11.80 -3.58
N ASP A 569 -34.03 12.82 -4.23
CA ASP A 569 -33.70 13.14 -5.63
C ASP A 569 -32.22 13.54 -5.83
N VAL A 570 -31.58 13.97 -4.75
CA VAL A 570 -30.19 14.44 -4.70
C VAL A 570 -29.42 13.79 -3.57
N LEU A 571 -28.10 13.68 -3.73
CA LEU A 571 -27.21 13.11 -2.73
C LEU A 571 -27.34 13.88 -1.41
N THR A 572 -27.56 13.14 -0.33
CA THR A 572 -27.64 13.69 1.02
C THR A 572 -26.46 13.26 1.87
N GLN A 573 -26.24 13.98 2.96
CA GLN A 573 -25.24 13.66 3.96
C GLN A 573 -25.81 13.76 5.37
N VAL A 574 -25.36 12.88 6.24
CA VAL A 574 -25.69 12.89 7.67
C VAL A 574 -24.44 12.64 8.49
N GLN A 575 -24.32 13.30 9.63
CA GLN A 575 -23.22 13.08 10.57
C GLN A 575 -23.73 12.27 11.75
N LEU A 576 -23.15 11.09 11.98
CA LEU A 576 -23.57 10.14 13.02
C LEU A 576 -22.46 9.92 14.03
N ALA A 577 -22.83 9.71 15.29
CA ALA A 577 -21.90 9.35 16.35
C ALA A 577 -21.72 7.84 16.42
N VAL A 578 -20.49 7.37 16.61
CA VAL A 578 -20.19 5.97 16.88
C VAL A 578 -20.71 5.60 18.28
N ILE A 579 -21.41 4.47 18.35
CA ILE A 579 -22.05 3.95 19.56
C ILE A 579 -21.32 2.70 20.03
N THR A 580 -21.23 2.53 21.36
CA THR A 580 -20.63 1.33 21.94
C THR A 580 -21.42 0.08 21.54
N LYS A 581 -20.72 -1.05 21.39
CA LYS A 581 -21.37 -2.32 21.04
C LYS A 581 -22.40 -2.76 22.08
N GLU A 582 -22.13 -2.49 23.37
CA GLU A 582 -23.05 -2.81 24.46
C GLU A 582 -24.36 -2.02 24.34
N GLU A 583 -24.28 -0.70 24.19
CA GLU A 583 -25.46 0.15 24.01
C GLU A 583 -26.24 -0.23 22.75
N CYS A 584 -25.52 -0.54 21.66
CA CYS A 584 -26.16 -0.97 20.42
C CYS A 584 -26.93 -2.29 20.59
N ARG A 585 -26.32 -3.30 21.21
CA ARG A 585 -27.00 -4.58 21.49
C ARG A 585 -28.23 -4.40 22.38
N ASN A 586 -28.11 -3.58 23.42
CA ASN A 586 -29.22 -3.29 24.33
C ASN A 586 -30.40 -2.61 23.62
N LYS A 587 -30.13 -1.72 22.65
CA LYS A 587 -31.19 -1.07 21.89
C LYS A 587 -31.80 -1.97 20.82
N ILE A 588 -31.01 -2.80 20.16
CA ILE A 588 -31.52 -3.76 19.17
C ILE A 588 -32.41 -4.81 19.84
N SER A 589 -32.05 -5.30 21.03
CA SER A 589 -32.86 -6.27 21.78
C SER A 589 -34.21 -5.72 22.26
N GLU A 590 -34.35 -4.40 22.42
CA GLU A 590 -35.64 -3.74 22.65
C GLU A 590 -36.53 -3.68 21.40
N ILE A 591 -35.94 -3.75 20.20
CA ILE A 591 -36.63 -3.54 18.91
C ILE A 591 -37.05 -4.88 18.28
N THR A 592 -36.20 -5.90 18.34
CA THR A 592 -36.45 -7.20 17.73
C THR A 592 -35.94 -8.35 18.60
N ALA A 593 -36.68 -9.46 18.60
CA ALA A 593 -36.24 -10.72 19.20
C ALA A 593 -35.18 -11.44 18.34
N ALA A 594 -34.89 -10.93 17.14
CA ALA A 594 -34.06 -11.57 16.13
C ALA A 594 -32.60 -11.07 16.11
N HIS A 595 -31.69 -12.03 16.30
CA HIS A 595 -30.24 -12.03 16.00
C HIS A 595 -29.34 -11.01 16.72
N PRO A 596 -28.97 -11.27 18.00
CA PRO A 596 -27.82 -10.61 18.65
C PRO A 596 -26.47 -10.83 17.92
N ASP A 597 -26.41 -11.75 16.94
CA ASP A 597 -25.21 -12.15 16.21
C ASP A 597 -24.73 -11.11 15.17
N SER A 598 -25.54 -10.11 14.82
CA SER A 598 -25.15 -9.04 13.88
C SER A 598 -24.15 -8.04 14.46
N ILE A 599 -24.03 -7.98 15.79
CA ILE A 599 -23.08 -7.10 16.49
C ILE A 599 -21.86 -7.92 16.92
N SER A 600 -20.89 -8.01 16.03
CA SER A 600 -19.71 -8.87 16.15
C SER A 600 -18.42 -8.04 16.32
N ARG A 601 -17.26 -8.70 16.18
CA ARG A 601 -15.97 -8.00 16.10
C ARG A 601 -15.82 -7.22 14.79
N ASN A 602 -16.51 -7.63 13.74
CA ASN A 602 -16.42 -7.10 12.37
C ASN A 602 -17.46 -6.00 12.10
N THR A 603 -18.34 -5.68 13.06
CA THR A 603 -19.34 -4.62 12.91
C THR A 603 -19.21 -3.53 14.00
N PHE A 604 -19.78 -2.35 13.73
CA PHE A 604 -19.98 -1.28 14.71
C PHE A 604 -21.30 -0.55 14.45
N CYS A 605 -21.75 0.25 15.41
CA CYS A 605 -22.99 0.99 15.29
C CYS A 605 -22.77 2.50 15.30
N ALA A 606 -23.63 3.22 14.58
CA ALA A 606 -23.67 4.67 14.65
C ALA A 606 -25.09 5.23 14.59
N GLY A 607 -25.32 6.34 15.29
CA GLY A 607 -26.60 7.06 15.29
C GLY A 607 -26.61 8.25 16.24
N GLU A 608 -27.76 8.88 16.43
CA GLU A 608 -27.91 10.01 17.36
C GLU A 608 -28.43 9.52 18.73
N GLN A 609 -27.75 9.93 19.81
CA GLN A 609 -28.15 9.63 21.19
C GLN A 609 -29.19 10.63 21.71
N ASN A 610 -30.03 10.19 22.66
CA ASN A 610 -30.92 11.06 23.43
C ASN A 610 -30.10 11.95 24.38
N TYR A 611 -29.56 13.07 23.90
CA TYR A 611 -29.10 14.11 24.80
C TYR A 611 -30.29 14.96 25.25
N SER A 612 -30.62 14.85 26.53
CA SER A 612 -31.40 15.83 27.27
C SER A 612 -30.60 17.14 27.37
N SER A 613 -30.44 17.87 26.26
CA SER A 613 -30.01 19.27 26.33
C SER A 613 -31.25 20.14 26.46
N SER A 614 -31.39 20.76 27.61
CA SER A 614 -32.42 21.73 27.98
C SER A 614 -32.36 23.07 27.21
N PHE A 615 -31.75 23.09 26.02
CA PHE A 615 -31.41 24.31 25.27
C PHE A 615 -31.48 24.16 23.74
N VAL A 616 -32.47 23.43 23.21
CA VAL A 616 -32.81 23.50 21.78
C VAL A 616 -34.30 23.75 21.64
N GLU A 617 -34.65 24.85 20.98
CA GLU A 617 -36.01 25.29 20.68
C GLU A 617 -36.83 24.17 20.03
N GLU A 618 -38.12 24.18 20.37
CA GLU A 618 -39.18 23.20 20.12
C GLU A 618 -39.54 22.97 18.63
N GLN A 619 -38.71 23.43 17.70
CA GLN A 619 -38.93 23.29 16.26
C GLN A 619 -38.00 22.21 15.68
N ALA A 620 -38.59 21.04 15.43
CA ALA A 620 -38.05 19.85 14.76
C ALA A 620 -36.96 19.05 15.52
N LYS A 621 -37.38 18.23 16.50
CA LYS A 621 -36.63 17.03 16.94
C LYS A 621 -36.63 15.99 15.80
N GLU A 622 -35.83 16.20 14.78
CA GLU A 622 -35.62 15.21 13.71
C GLU A 622 -34.40 14.36 14.03
N TYR A 623 -34.65 13.08 14.32
CA TYR A 623 -33.62 12.09 14.61
C TYR A 623 -32.92 11.66 13.32
N ARG A 624 -31.59 11.56 13.40
CA ARG A 624 -30.71 11.31 12.25
C ARG A 624 -30.25 9.86 12.26
N THR A 625 -30.52 9.14 11.18
CA THR A 625 -30.00 7.78 10.98
C THR A 625 -29.87 7.50 9.47
N VAL A 626 -29.22 6.38 9.15
CA VAL A 626 -29.19 5.80 7.79
C VAL A 626 -30.55 5.19 7.44
N CYS A 627 -30.79 4.94 6.16
CA CYS A 627 -32.04 4.44 5.63
C CYS A 627 -31.88 3.23 4.71
N LYS A 628 -33.00 2.54 4.42
CA LYS A 628 -33.05 1.55 3.34
C LYS A 628 -32.55 2.18 2.04
N GLY A 629 -31.70 1.48 1.28
CA GLY A 629 -31.07 2.01 0.07
C GLY A 629 -29.79 2.84 0.29
N ASP A 630 -29.38 3.07 1.55
CA ASP A 630 -28.02 3.52 1.85
C ASP A 630 -27.03 2.36 1.97
N SER A 631 -27.51 1.10 1.91
CA SER A 631 -26.69 -0.12 1.92
C SER A 631 -25.48 -0.03 0.99
N GLY A 632 -24.32 -0.43 1.47
CA GLY A 632 -23.06 -0.33 0.72
C GLY A 632 -22.43 1.07 0.68
N SER A 633 -23.13 2.12 1.15
CA SER A 633 -22.58 3.47 1.22
C SER A 633 -21.49 3.60 2.28
N PRO A 634 -20.53 4.54 2.11
CA PRO A 634 -19.44 4.69 3.05
C PRO A 634 -19.82 5.53 4.27
N MET A 635 -19.30 5.13 5.43
CA MET A 635 -19.12 5.99 6.59
C MET A 635 -17.66 6.45 6.65
N VAL A 636 -17.45 7.75 6.49
CA VAL A 636 -16.11 8.35 6.37
C VAL A 636 -15.78 9.27 7.53
N PHE A 637 -14.50 9.28 7.90
CA PHE A 637 -13.96 10.06 9.00
C PHE A 637 -12.82 10.94 8.50
N ALA A 638 -12.67 12.13 9.09
CA ALA A 638 -11.50 12.96 8.87
C ALA A 638 -10.34 12.39 9.70
N SER A 639 -9.25 12.01 9.03
CA SER A 639 -8.03 11.52 9.66
C SER A 639 -7.50 12.56 10.65
N LEU A 640 -7.16 12.09 11.86
CA LEU A 640 -6.58 12.88 12.95
C LEU A 640 -5.08 13.17 12.76
N SER A 641 -4.48 12.76 11.64
CA SER A 641 -3.05 12.99 11.35
C SER A 641 -2.73 14.46 11.07
N LEU A 642 -1.96 15.07 11.96
CA LEU A 642 -1.58 16.50 11.95
C LEU A 642 -0.72 16.94 10.74
N LEU A 643 -0.21 16.01 9.92
CA LEU A 643 0.64 16.36 8.78
C LEU A 643 -0.14 16.55 7.48
N LYS A 644 -1.36 16.00 7.36
CA LYS A 644 -2.12 15.95 6.09
C LYS A 644 -3.59 15.55 6.35
N SER A 645 -4.51 16.50 6.38
CA SER A 645 -5.97 16.22 6.45
C SER A 645 -6.40 15.34 5.27
N GLN A 646 -6.90 14.13 5.57
CA GLN A 646 -7.42 13.14 4.62
C GLN A 646 -8.72 12.55 5.14
N TRP A 647 -9.60 12.11 4.25
CA TRP A 647 -10.79 11.33 4.59
C TRP A 647 -10.53 9.85 4.40
N VAL A 648 -11.00 9.04 5.35
CA VAL A 648 -10.83 7.59 5.40
C VAL A 648 -12.21 6.93 5.48
N VAL A 649 -12.42 5.82 4.76
CA VAL A 649 -13.63 4.99 4.92
C VAL A 649 -13.38 3.97 6.02
N GLU A 650 -14.10 4.10 7.13
CA GLU A 650 -13.96 3.19 8.29
C GLU A 650 -15.11 2.18 8.35
N GLY A 651 -16.25 2.52 7.73
CA GLY A 651 -17.43 1.68 7.72
C GLY A 651 -18.14 1.63 6.38
N ILE A 652 -18.81 0.51 6.12
CA ILE A 652 -19.78 0.34 5.04
C ILE A 652 -21.14 0.08 5.66
N VAL A 653 -22.18 0.81 5.22
CA VAL A 653 -23.55 0.59 5.69
C VAL A 653 -23.97 -0.85 5.37
N SER A 654 -24.28 -1.63 6.40
CA SER A 654 -24.78 -3.00 6.26
C SER A 654 -26.30 -3.00 6.37
N HIS A 655 -26.85 -2.80 7.56
CA HIS A 655 -28.29 -2.89 7.79
C HIS A 655 -28.75 -2.00 8.96
N ILE A 656 -30.08 -1.90 9.13
CA ILE A 656 -30.73 -1.06 10.13
C ILE A 656 -31.88 -1.86 10.74
N TYR A 657 -32.07 -1.73 12.05
CA TYR A 657 -33.20 -2.33 12.76
C TYR A 657 -34.35 -1.33 12.88
N GLU A 658 -35.44 -1.62 12.16
CA GLU A 658 -36.67 -0.82 12.18
C GLU A 658 -37.70 -1.45 13.14
N ARG A 659 -38.40 -0.63 13.93
CA ARG A 659 -39.58 -1.12 14.67
C ARG A 659 -40.73 -1.38 13.69
N PRO A 660 -41.62 -2.35 13.96
CA PRO A 660 -42.82 -2.55 13.15
C PRO A 660 -43.63 -1.24 13.00
N GLY A 661 -43.88 -0.83 11.76
CA GLY A 661 -44.61 0.42 11.45
C GLY A 661 -43.75 1.70 11.45
N GLN A 662 -42.46 1.62 11.76
CA GLN A 662 -41.52 2.73 11.57
C GLN A 662 -40.82 2.69 10.21
N ASN A 663 -40.41 3.87 9.76
CA ASN A 663 -39.69 4.13 8.53
C ASN A 663 -38.81 5.38 8.68
N CYS A 664 -38.03 5.66 7.64
CA CYS A 664 -37.17 6.84 7.53
C CYS A 664 -37.80 8.20 7.81
N SER A 665 -39.13 8.32 7.77
CA SER A 665 -39.84 9.56 8.03
C SER A 665 -40.33 9.71 9.47
N ASN A 666 -40.26 8.67 10.32
CA ASN A 666 -40.79 8.68 11.69
C ASN A 666 -39.89 7.96 12.71
N TYR A 667 -38.57 7.95 12.49
CA TYR A 667 -37.63 7.33 13.41
C TYR A 667 -37.58 8.01 14.78
N GLU A 668 -37.44 7.17 15.81
CA GLU A 668 -37.32 7.56 17.21
C GLU A 668 -35.83 7.55 17.64
N PRO A 669 -35.47 8.28 18.71
CA PRO A 669 -34.11 8.22 19.24
C PRO A 669 -33.74 6.81 19.70
N GLY A 670 -32.49 6.43 19.47
CA GLY A 670 -31.96 5.11 19.82
C GLY A 670 -32.05 4.07 18.70
N GLN A 671 -32.40 4.48 17.47
CA GLN A 671 -32.22 3.65 16.27
C GLN A 671 -30.84 3.87 15.68
N TYR A 672 -30.03 2.80 15.69
CA TYR A 672 -28.66 2.81 15.21
C TYR A 672 -28.54 2.03 13.91
N GLY A 673 -27.75 2.57 12.97
CA GLY A 673 -27.30 1.82 11.81
C GLY A 673 -26.14 0.90 12.19
N VAL A 674 -26.11 -0.29 11.58
CA VAL A 674 -25.01 -1.23 11.70
C VAL A 674 -24.12 -1.14 10.47
N PHE A 675 -22.82 -1.08 10.70
CA PHE A 675 -21.80 -0.89 9.67
C PHE A 675 -20.77 -2.00 9.76
N THR A 676 -20.35 -2.52 8.60
CA THR A 676 -19.19 -3.40 8.49
C THR A 676 -17.92 -2.60 8.71
N ARG A 677 -17.02 -3.08 9.56
CA ARG A 677 -15.69 -2.50 9.80
C ARG A 677 -14.78 -2.79 8.60
N VAL A 678 -14.23 -1.74 7.99
CA VAL A 678 -13.36 -1.90 6.82
C VAL A 678 -11.96 -2.40 7.21
N ASN A 679 -11.54 -2.20 8.46
CA ASN A 679 -10.24 -2.62 9.00
C ASN A 679 -10.19 -4.08 9.47
N LYS A 680 -11.23 -4.89 9.24
CA LYS A 680 -11.36 -6.25 9.82
C LYS A 680 -11.51 -7.36 8.82
#